data_AF-A0A9F5N6X7-F1
#
_entry.id   AF-A0A9F5N6X7-F1
#
_cell.length_a   1.000
_cell.length_b   1.000
_cell.length_c   1.000
_cell.angle_alpha   90.00
_cell.angle_beta   90.00
_cell.angle_gamma   90.00
#
_symmetry.space_group_name_H-M   'P 1'
#
loop_
_entity.id
_entity.type
_entity.pdbx_description
1 polymer ?
#
loop_
_entity_poly.entity_id
_entity_poly.type
_entity_poly.pdbx_seq_one_letter_code
_entity_poly.pdbx_strand_id
1 'polypeptide(L)'
;MVRQHPQQAEKHLLCPLLEPLLRCLGGPEGSLADLPAGTVLVKEELLTGCVETVYKVCVVGDEPSPCLLGSLRLALGAIFSLWCFTKQNVSFLRTPCQEILLWFLEKSERQASLAALEGFAELRGTVRLLHPRCQFQVASEGGVVVTIKEALSDEDEALYQKVSSEQWRLEQLVDLLSHCRSGGLAGDFFICCLKELTQIASEEDPAPPSQVGPLDLEQPCNPALPQQMRQLQVLQVVAVLTEGISDSLLTDVRQVVEFVAATLQRACASLTKGLVGAVEAQTLSMAMGLVAAMLGGAMQLKSEDFATLKQLVPLLEDVSRVHPEPVIQELAADLGISICTHSAFSTEAVCAAACKTLGRSGGAAGQARTAASAGTPDGTSRPVAPLPQKPPRNSSEERQGMGSVAEESSDLQELLLGAYNPDIPVRAVALRRLSRMIEQRDPGALKIQEKLLTVFVENLEHTDSFVYLSAIQGVALLSDAFPQEVLPFLLAQYGSAQMAETRMKVGEVLLRTTRALGDLVFQHRDKLIHAFLRGVRDPDSSLRASSLSNLGELCQILGFQLGSVVQELASCLAAVVKTDHEAEVRRAAVHVVVLLLRGLSTRAVEVLRDVLLDLYRLLKSVVRCEQDAVTVLHAQLALEELDDILRQFLFPPQTLQKKIEVLP
;
A
#
# COMPACT_ATOMS: atom_id res chain seq x y z
N MET A 1 -35.19 -17.73 -12.75
CA MET A 1 -34.86 -18.46 -11.50
C MET A 1 -34.67 -17.53 -10.32
N VAL A 2 -33.71 -16.60 -10.30
CA VAL A 2 -33.48 -15.70 -9.14
C VAL A 2 -34.74 -14.93 -8.71
N ARG A 3 -35.56 -14.45 -9.66
CA ARG A 3 -36.85 -13.79 -9.39
C ARG A 3 -37.96 -14.72 -8.88
N GLN A 4 -38.01 -15.95 -9.39
CA GLN A 4 -39.14 -16.86 -9.17
C GLN A 4 -38.90 -17.79 -7.96
N HIS A 5 -37.64 -18.16 -7.71
CA HIS A 5 -37.21 -19.08 -6.64
C HIS A 5 -35.88 -18.60 -6.03
N PRO A 6 -35.87 -17.50 -5.26
CA PRO A 6 -34.65 -16.86 -4.78
C PRO A 6 -33.74 -17.78 -3.95
N GLN A 7 -34.31 -18.51 -2.98
CA GLN A 7 -33.53 -19.41 -2.10
C GLN A 7 -32.91 -20.60 -2.84
N GLN A 8 -33.63 -21.15 -3.84
CA GLN A 8 -33.10 -22.25 -4.65
C GLN A 8 -32.04 -21.75 -5.64
N ALA A 9 -32.24 -20.56 -6.21
CA ALA A 9 -31.27 -19.95 -7.10
C ALA A 9 -29.98 -19.58 -6.36
N GLU A 10 -30.08 -19.07 -5.14
CA GLU A 10 -28.90 -18.79 -4.30
C GLU A 10 -28.10 -20.07 -4.06
N LYS A 11 -28.75 -21.12 -3.53
CA LYS A 11 -28.10 -22.38 -3.17
C LYS A 11 -27.52 -23.15 -4.36
N HIS A 12 -28.25 -23.21 -5.49
CA HIS A 12 -27.92 -24.11 -6.60
C HIS A 12 -27.31 -23.42 -7.81
N LEU A 13 -27.39 -22.08 -7.92
CA LEU A 13 -26.85 -21.34 -9.05
C LEU A 13 -25.80 -20.31 -8.60
N LEU A 14 -26.14 -19.41 -7.66
CA LEU A 14 -25.25 -18.31 -7.28
C LEU A 14 -24.06 -18.79 -6.43
N CYS A 15 -24.28 -19.64 -5.42
CA CYS A 15 -23.16 -20.18 -4.61
C CYS A 15 -22.16 -20.98 -5.47
N PRO A 16 -22.57 -21.95 -6.31
CA PRO A 16 -21.62 -22.66 -7.17
C PRO A 16 -20.93 -21.77 -8.20
N LEU A 17 -21.61 -20.72 -8.68
CA LEU A 17 -21.05 -19.77 -9.63
C LEU A 17 -19.98 -18.88 -8.99
N LEU A 18 -20.18 -18.45 -7.73
CA LEU A 18 -19.24 -17.61 -6.99
C LEU A 18 -18.15 -18.40 -6.26
N GLU A 19 -18.32 -19.72 -6.14
CA GLU A 19 -17.40 -20.63 -5.45
C GLU A 19 -15.91 -20.41 -5.80
N PRO A 20 -15.50 -20.22 -7.07
CA PRO A 20 -14.09 -19.96 -7.40
C PRO A 20 -13.54 -18.68 -6.73
N LEU A 21 -14.35 -17.62 -6.65
CA LEU A 21 -13.97 -16.38 -5.97
C LEU A 21 -14.02 -16.53 -4.45
N LEU A 22 -15.00 -17.26 -3.91
CA LEU A 22 -15.15 -17.49 -2.47
C LEU A 22 -14.00 -18.32 -1.88
N ARG A 23 -13.46 -19.29 -2.63
CA ARG A 23 -12.26 -20.05 -2.20
C ARG A 23 -11.04 -19.16 -1.95
N CYS A 24 -10.96 -18.02 -2.63
CA CYS A 24 -9.85 -17.07 -2.48
C CYS A 24 -9.91 -16.33 -1.13
N LEU A 25 -11.09 -16.26 -0.51
CA LEU A 25 -11.36 -15.47 0.70
C LEU A 25 -11.14 -16.25 2.01
N GLY A 26 -10.78 -17.54 1.90
CA GLY A 26 -10.65 -18.44 3.05
C GLY A 26 -11.98 -19.00 3.53
N GLY A 27 -12.07 -20.33 3.63
CA GLY A 27 -13.18 -21.01 4.31
C GLY A 27 -13.12 -20.84 5.83
N PRO A 28 -14.16 -21.23 6.58
CA PRO A 28 -14.08 -21.30 8.04
C PRO A 28 -12.92 -22.22 8.45
N GLU A 29 -11.95 -21.62 9.15
CA GLU A 29 -10.80 -22.17 9.90
C GLU A 29 -10.38 -23.62 9.61
N GLY A 30 -9.19 -23.78 8.98
CA GLY A 30 -8.40 -25.02 9.02
C GLY A 30 -7.85 -25.54 7.69
N SER A 31 -8.54 -25.37 6.56
CA SER A 31 -8.16 -26.11 5.32
C SER A 31 -7.01 -25.51 4.49
N LEU A 32 -6.64 -24.24 4.70
CA LEU A 32 -5.61 -23.55 3.91
C LEU A 32 -4.24 -23.50 4.61
N ALA A 33 -4.18 -23.85 5.89
CA ALA A 33 -2.95 -23.81 6.68
C ALA A 33 -1.96 -24.92 6.28
N ASP A 34 -2.49 -26.09 5.90
CA ASP A 34 -1.74 -27.33 5.66
C ASP A 34 -1.28 -27.51 4.20
N LEU A 35 -1.69 -26.63 3.29
CA LEU A 35 -1.37 -26.77 1.87
C LEU A 35 0.03 -26.19 1.57
N PRO A 36 0.85 -26.90 0.75
CA PRO A 36 2.20 -26.47 0.43
C PRO A 36 2.19 -25.19 -0.43
N ALA A 37 3.23 -24.38 -0.28
CA ALA A 37 3.44 -23.19 -1.08
C ALA A 37 3.45 -23.51 -2.59
N GLY A 38 2.92 -22.60 -3.42
CA GLY A 38 2.81 -22.79 -4.86
C GLY A 38 1.64 -23.69 -5.30
N THR A 39 0.87 -24.28 -4.39
CA THR A 39 -0.32 -25.07 -4.77
C THR A 39 -1.35 -24.18 -5.46
N VAL A 40 -1.82 -24.62 -6.64
CA VAL A 40 -2.89 -23.96 -7.39
C VAL A 40 -4.24 -24.22 -6.72
N LEU A 41 -4.84 -23.17 -6.14
CA LEU A 41 -6.16 -23.21 -5.51
C LEU A 41 -7.29 -23.09 -6.53
N VAL A 42 -7.14 -22.19 -7.50
CA VAL A 42 -8.13 -21.93 -8.55
C VAL A 42 -7.43 -21.82 -9.88
N LYS A 43 -7.83 -22.67 -10.84
CA LYS A 43 -7.33 -22.67 -12.21
C LYS A 43 -7.88 -21.49 -13.00
N GLU A 44 -7.12 -21.05 -14.00
CA GLU A 44 -7.45 -19.94 -14.90
C GLU A 44 -8.83 -20.07 -15.54
N GLU A 45 -9.15 -21.22 -16.11
CA GLU A 45 -10.42 -21.47 -16.81
C GLU A 45 -11.64 -21.25 -15.90
N LEU A 46 -11.53 -21.70 -14.64
CA LEU A 46 -12.62 -21.60 -13.66
C LEU A 46 -12.81 -20.17 -13.17
N LEU A 47 -11.71 -19.45 -12.91
CA LEU A 47 -11.78 -18.06 -12.46
C LEU A 47 -12.28 -17.14 -13.58
N THR A 48 -11.77 -17.33 -14.79
CA THR A 48 -12.19 -16.58 -15.98
C THR A 48 -13.67 -16.83 -16.29
N GLY A 49 -14.09 -18.09 -16.35
CA GLY A 49 -15.48 -18.45 -16.59
C GLY A 49 -16.42 -17.91 -15.50
N CYS A 50 -15.97 -17.91 -14.24
CA CYS A 50 -16.70 -17.30 -13.12
C CYS A 50 -16.92 -15.80 -13.34
N VAL A 51 -15.85 -15.04 -13.53
CA VAL A 51 -15.93 -13.57 -13.69
C VAL A 51 -16.76 -13.19 -14.92
N GLU A 52 -16.58 -13.86 -16.06
CA GLU A 52 -17.39 -13.61 -17.24
C GLU A 52 -18.87 -13.90 -17.03
N THR A 53 -19.19 -14.99 -16.32
CA THR A 53 -20.59 -15.35 -16.08
C THR A 53 -21.22 -14.37 -15.09
N VAL A 54 -20.50 -13.93 -14.05
CA VAL A 54 -20.94 -12.86 -13.15
C VAL A 54 -21.19 -11.58 -13.94
N TYR A 55 -20.26 -11.17 -14.81
CA TYR A 55 -20.41 -10.00 -15.66
C TYR A 55 -21.65 -10.09 -16.56
N LYS A 56 -21.87 -11.23 -17.22
CA LYS A 56 -23.05 -11.45 -18.07
C LYS A 56 -24.36 -11.42 -17.27
N VAL A 57 -24.38 -11.99 -16.06
CA VAL A 57 -25.59 -12.05 -15.22
C VAL A 57 -25.91 -10.70 -14.59
N CYS A 58 -24.90 -10.01 -14.03
CA CYS A 58 -25.07 -8.76 -13.32
C CYS A 58 -25.15 -7.56 -14.26
N VAL A 59 -24.12 -7.37 -15.10
CA VAL A 59 -23.95 -6.15 -15.90
C VAL A 59 -24.76 -6.22 -17.19
N VAL A 60 -24.66 -7.31 -17.96
CA VAL A 60 -25.39 -7.44 -19.22
C VAL A 60 -26.88 -7.73 -18.98
N GLY A 61 -27.20 -8.51 -17.94
CA GLY A 61 -28.57 -8.77 -17.52
C GLY A 61 -29.27 -7.54 -16.93
N ASP A 62 -28.53 -6.64 -16.29
CA ASP A 62 -28.96 -5.39 -15.62
C ASP A 62 -30.30 -5.46 -14.84
N GLU A 63 -30.56 -6.59 -14.18
CA GLU A 63 -31.75 -6.80 -13.36
C GLU A 63 -31.37 -7.00 -11.89
N PRO A 64 -31.19 -5.92 -11.11
CA PRO A 64 -30.80 -6.04 -9.71
C PRO A 64 -31.91 -6.72 -8.90
N SER A 65 -31.53 -7.71 -8.10
CA SER A 65 -32.41 -8.36 -7.12
C SER A 65 -31.67 -8.49 -5.79
N PRO A 66 -32.38 -8.42 -4.64
CA PRO A 66 -31.73 -8.44 -3.33
C PRO A 66 -30.90 -9.73 -3.10
N CYS A 67 -31.35 -10.87 -3.64
CA CYS A 67 -30.60 -12.12 -3.56
C CYS A 67 -29.32 -12.11 -4.41
N LEU A 68 -29.36 -11.49 -5.59
CA LEU A 68 -28.17 -11.35 -6.45
C LEU A 68 -27.15 -10.40 -5.83
N LEU A 69 -27.59 -9.24 -5.35
CA LEU A 69 -26.73 -8.27 -4.66
C LEU A 69 -26.16 -8.85 -3.36
N GLY A 70 -26.97 -9.56 -2.57
CA GLY A 70 -26.55 -10.23 -1.35
C GLY A 70 -25.50 -11.32 -1.58
N SER A 71 -25.70 -12.16 -2.61
CA SER A 71 -24.72 -13.20 -2.99
C SER A 71 -23.44 -12.59 -3.52
N LEU A 72 -23.53 -11.58 -4.40
CA LEU A 72 -22.38 -10.90 -4.97
C LEU A 72 -21.54 -10.20 -3.90
N ARG A 73 -22.19 -9.63 -2.87
CA ARG A 73 -21.52 -8.97 -1.73
C ARG A 73 -20.47 -9.87 -1.05
N LEU A 74 -20.71 -11.18 -1.01
CA LEU A 74 -19.76 -12.15 -0.43
C LEU A 74 -18.48 -12.31 -1.25
N ALA A 75 -18.56 -12.14 -2.57
CA ALA A 75 -17.44 -12.28 -3.49
C ALA A 75 -16.79 -10.94 -3.89
N LEU A 76 -17.41 -9.80 -3.55
CA LEU A 76 -16.94 -8.46 -3.94
C LEU A 76 -15.48 -8.20 -3.56
N GLY A 77 -15.05 -8.62 -2.37
CA GLY A 77 -13.66 -8.40 -1.94
C GLY A 77 -12.64 -9.19 -2.77
N ALA A 78 -13.01 -10.39 -3.25
CA ALA A 78 -12.18 -11.15 -4.18
C ALA A 78 -12.13 -10.47 -5.55
N ILE A 79 -13.26 -9.96 -6.05
CA ILE A 79 -13.34 -9.24 -7.33
C ILE A 79 -12.54 -7.93 -7.27
N PHE A 80 -12.62 -7.20 -6.16
CA PHE A 80 -11.84 -5.98 -5.96
C PHE A 80 -10.34 -6.28 -5.88
N SER A 81 -9.93 -7.32 -5.13
CA SER A 81 -8.53 -7.74 -5.06
C SER A 81 -8.01 -8.19 -6.43
N LEU A 82 -8.83 -8.92 -7.20
CA LEU A 82 -8.52 -9.33 -8.56
C LEU A 82 -8.39 -8.12 -9.49
N TRP A 83 -9.30 -7.15 -9.40
CA TRP A 83 -9.21 -5.91 -10.18
C TRP A 83 -7.92 -5.15 -9.87
N CYS A 84 -7.57 -4.99 -8.59
CA CYS A 84 -6.31 -4.38 -8.17
C CYS A 84 -5.10 -5.09 -8.79
N PHE A 85 -5.13 -6.43 -8.85
CA PHE A 85 -4.09 -7.23 -9.50
C PHE A 85 -4.04 -7.01 -11.02
N THR A 86 -5.19 -6.96 -11.70
CA THR A 86 -5.28 -6.71 -13.15
C THR A 86 -4.90 -5.29 -13.56
N LYS A 87 -4.80 -4.35 -12.62
CA LYS A 87 -4.31 -2.99 -12.89
C LYS A 87 -2.77 -2.92 -12.91
N GLN A 88 -2.09 -3.82 -12.18
CA GLN A 88 -0.63 -3.96 -12.24
C GLN A 88 -0.17 -4.85 -13.40
N ASN A 89 -1.03 -5.76 -13.86
CA ASN A 89 -0.68 -6.78 -14.84
C ASN A 89 -1.54 -6.68 -16.11
N VAL A 90 -1.05 -7.21 -17.22
CA VAL A 90 -1.85 -7.31 -18.46
C VAL A 90 -2.82 -8.48 -18.30
N SER A 91 -4.12 -8.19 -18.18
CA SER A 91 -5.17 -9.21 -18.16
C SER A 91 -6.46 -8.68 -18.79
N PHE A 92 -7.16 -9.56 -19.52
CA PHE A 92 -8.47 -9.25 -20.11
C PHE A 92 -9.59 -9.20 -19.06
N LEU A 93 -9.36 -9.67 -17.83
CA LEU A 93 -10.35 -9.64 -16.74
C LEU A 93 -10.54 -8.23 -16.12
N ARG A 94 -9.68 -7.26 -16.49
CA ARG A 94 -9.71 -5.90 -15.94
C ARG A 94 -11.07 -5.22 -16.11
N THR A 95 -11.61 -5.22 -17.33
CA THR A 95 -12.88 -4.55 -17.64
C THR A 95 -14.09 -5.27 -17.03
N PRO A 96 -14.24 -6.63 -17.12
CA PRO A 96 -15.29 -7.32 -16.39
C PRO A 96 -15.30 -7.03 -14.88
N CYS A 97 -14.14 -7.04 -14.23
CA CYS A 97 -14.08 -6.81 -12.78
C CYS A 97 -14.49 -5.36 -12.43
N GLN A 98 -14.00 -4.37 -13.18
CA GLN A 98 -14.37 -2.96 -12.98
C GLN A 98 -15.88 -2.76 -13.13
N GLU A 99 -16.47 -3.27 -14.21
CA GLU A 99 -17.89 -3.10 -14.49
C GLU A 99 -18.79 -3.80 -13.47
N ILE A 100 -18.39 -4.97 -12.95
CA ILE A 100 -19.13 -5.64 -11.86
C ILE A 100 -19.12 -4.79 -10.58
N LEU A 101 -17.95 -4.23 -10.23
CA LEU A 101 -17.80 -3.37 -9.05
C LEU A 101 -18.65 -2.11 -9.18
N LEU A 102 -18.56 -1.41 -10.33
CA LEU A 102 -19.36 -0.22 -10.62
C LEU A 102 -20.86 -0.53 -10.61
N TRP A 103 -21.28 -1.63 -11.25
CA TRP A 103 -22.67 -2.06 -11.26
C TRP A 103 -23.20 -2.31 -9.84
N PHE A 104 -22.43 -2.97 -8.97
CA PHE A 104 -22.84 -3.17 -7.57
C PHE A 104 -22.98 -1.83 -6.83
N LEU A 105 -22.01 -0.93 -6.97
CA LEU A 105 -22.00 0.37 -6.29
C LEU A 105 -23.15 1.27 -6.74
N GLU A 106 -23.53 1.20 -8.03
CA GLU A 106 -24.62 2.00 -8.62
C GLU A 106 -26.01 1.43 -8.36
N LYS A 107 -26.18 0.10 -8.35
CA LYS A 107 -27.50 -0.56 -8.25
C LYS A 107 -27.87 -0.99 -6.83
N SER A 108 -26.94 -0.99 -5.89
CA SER A 108 -27.21 -1.31 -4.48
C SER A 108 -27.78 -0.13 -3.71
N GLU A 109 -28.39 -0.41 -2.57
CA GLU A 109 -28.76 0.63 -1.61
C GLU A 109 -27.52 1.39 -1.14
N ARG A 110 -27.69 2.70 -0.88
CA ARG A 110 -26.57 3.60 -0.54
C ARG A 110 -25.73 3.09 0.63
N GLN A 111 -26.38 2.58 1.68
CA GLN A 111 -25.72 2.03 2.86
C GLN A 111 -24.94 0.74 2.55
N ALA A 112 -25.42 -0.09 1.63
CA ALA A 112 -24.73 -1.30 1.20
C ALA A 112 -23.49 -0.97 0.35
N SER A 113 -23.58 0.05 -0.52
CA SER A 113 -22.43 0.54 -1.28
C SER A 113 -21.35 1.12 -0.36
N LEU A 114 -21.74 1.94 0.64
CA LEU A 114 -20.81 2.47 1.64
C LEU A 114 -20.14 1.35 2.46
N ALA A 115 -20.90 0.37 2.94
CA ALA A 115 -20.35 -0.77 3.68
C ALA A 115 -19.41 -1.65 2.84
N ALA A 116 -19.57 -1.67 1.51
CA ALA A 116 -18.63 -2.34 0.61
C ALA A 116 -17.32 -1.54 0.48
N LEU A 117 -17.40 -0.21 0.32
CA LEU A 117 -16.24 0.68 0.26
C LEU A 117 -15.43 0.66 1.57
N GLU A 118 -16.10 0.70 2.72
CA GLU A 118 -15.47 0.57 4.03
C GLU A 118 -14.76 -0.79 4.18
N GLY A 119 -15.31 -1.86 3.58
CA GLY A 119 -14.68 -3.17 3.52
C GLY A 119 -13.47 -3.23 2.57
N PHE A 120 -13.50 -2.54 1.44
CA PHE A 120 -12.36 -2.43 0.52
C PHE A 120 -11.18 -1.66 1.14
N ALA A 121 -11.49 -0.67 1.99
CA ALA A 121 -10.52 0.12 2.74
C ALA A 121 -10.09 -0.50 4.08
N GLU A 122 -10.60 -1.69 4.43
CA GLU A 122 -10.35 -2.39 5.72
C GLU A 122 -10.72 -1.59 6.99
N LEU A 123 -11.61 -0.60 6.90
CA LEU A 123 -12.00 0.25 8.04
C LEU A 123 -13.05 -0.42 8.94
N ARG A 124 -14.17 -0.81 8.31
CA ARG A 124 -15.34 -1.48 8.90
C ARG A 124 -16.00 -2.29 7.78
N GLY A 125 -16.14 -3.61 7.90
CA GLY A 125 -16.70 -4.32 6.76
C GLY A 125 -17.03 -5.78 6.96
N THR A 126 -18.13 -6.19 6.31
CA THR A 126 -18.48 -7.60 6.11
C THR A 126 -17.75 -8.22 4.93
N VAL A 127 -17.16 -7.38 4.07
CA VAL A 127 -16.48 -7.81 2.84
C VAL A 127 -15.12 -8.39 3.24
N ARG A 128 -14.89 -9.65 2.90
CA ARG A 128 -13.59 -10.30 3.09
C ARG A 128 -12.75 -10.05 1.85
N LEU A 129 -11.53 -9.55 2.06
CA LEU A 129 -10.52 -9.43 1.01
C LEU A 129 -9.77 -10.76 0.82
N LEU A 130 -8.90 -10.80 -0.19
CA LEU A 130 -8.06 -11.98 -0.47
C LEU A 130 -7.36 -12.45 0.80
N HIS A 131 -7.42 -13.76 1.06
CA HIS A 131 -6.77 -14.34 2.23
C HIS A 131 -5.25 -14.11 2.18
N PRO A 132 -4.55 -13.78 3.29
CA PRO A 132 -3.12 -13.42 3.27
C PRO A 132 -2.18 -14.48 2.68
N ARG A 133 -2.58 -15.75 2.72
CA ARG A 133 -1.85 -16.87 2.11
C ARG A 133 -2.17 -17.13 0.64
N CYS A 134 -3.12 -16.41 0.05
CA CYS A 134 -3.48 -16.55 -1.36
C CYS A 134 -2.81 -15.42 -2.15
N GLN A 135 -2.31 -15.75 -3.34
CA GLN A 135 -1.74 -14.78 -4.27
C GLN A 135 -2.31 -15.01 -5.67
N PHE A 136 -2.56 -13.90 -6.38
CA PHE A 136 -2.88 -13.93 -7.80
C PHE A 136 -1.59 -13.97 -8.62
N GLN A 137 -1.57 -14.81 -9.66
CA GLN A 137 -0.46 -14.91 -10.60
C GLN A 137 -0.99 -14.81 -12.04
N VAL A 138 -0.18 -14.21 -12.91
CA VAL A 138 -0.49 -14.10 -14.34
C VAL A 138 -0.42 -15.50 -14.95
N ALA A 139 -1.47 -15.87 -15.66
CA ALA A 139 -1.57 -17.17 -16.30
C ALA A 139 -1.11 -17.12 -17.77
N SER A 140 -0.87 -18.28 -18.38
CA SER A 140 -0.31 -18.36 -19.74
C SER A 140 -1.25 -17.81 -20.82
N GLU A 141 -2.56 -17.88 -20.62
CA GLU A 141 -3.55 -17.39 -21.58
C GLU A 141 -4.01 -15.94 -21.31
N GLY A 142 -3.33 -15.22 -20.40
CA GLY A 142 -3.64 -13.84 -20.04
C GLY A 142 -4.75 -13.67 -18.98
N GLY A 143 -5.26 -14.77 -18.45
CA GLY A 143 -6.12 -14.81 -17.27
C GLY A 143 -5.31 -14.83 -15.97
N VAL A 144 -5.95 -15.29 -14.90
CA VAL A 144 -5.38 -15.26 -13.55
C VAL A 144 -5.52 -16.62 -12.88
N VAL A 145 -4.45 -17.08 -12.24
CA VAL A 145 -4.43 -18.28 -11.38
C VAL A 145 -4.28 -17.84 -9.92
N VAL A 146 -4.91 -18.58 -9.00
CA VAL A 146 -4.76 -18.34 -7.56
C VAL A 146 -3.87 -19.43 -6.98
N THR A 147 -2.76 -19.03 -6.36
CA THR A 147 -1.79 -19.93 -5.73
C THR A 147 -1.62 -19.61 -4.25
N ILE A 148 -1.04 -20.54 -3.51
CA ILE A 148 -0.66 -20.30 -2.11
C ILE A 148 0.68 -19.58 -2.09
N LYS A 149 0.70 -18.40 -1.46
CA LYS A 149 1.87 -17.53 -1.31
C LYS A 149 3.01 -18.31 -0.66
N GLU A 150 4.20 -18.16 -1.22
CA GLU A 150 5.43 -18.69 -0.64
C GLU A 150 5.79 -17.91 0.64
N ALA A 151 6.28 -18.59 1.66
CA ALA A 151 6.77 -17.92 2.86
C ALA A 151 8.00 -17.09 2.47
N LEU A 152 7.88 -15.76 2.57
CA LEU A 152 9.02 -14.88 2.38
C LEU A 152 10.01 -15.15 3.51
N SER A 153 11.27 -15.39 3.17
CA SER A 153 12.34 -15.61 4.15
C SER A 153 12.78 -14.33 4.84
N ASP A 154 12.37 -13.17 4.32
CA ASP A 154 12.83 -11.85 4.74
C ASP A 154 11.63 -11.05 5.30
N GLU A 155 11.70 -10.71 6.59
CA GLU A 155 10.65 -9.97 7.31
C GLU A 155 10.49 -8.54 6.79
N ASP A 156 11.58 -7.89 6.38
CA ASP A 156 11.58 -6.52 5.87
C ASP A 156 10.95 -6.46 4.48
N GLU A 157 11.21 -7.48 3.64
CA GLU A 157 10.54 -7.64 2.35
C GLU A 157 9.04 -7.90 2.51
N ALA A 158 8.66 -8.73 3.49
CA ALA A 158 7.27 -8.99 3.81
C ALA A 158 6.54 -7.72 4.26
N LEU A 159 7.18 -6.91 5.11
CA LEU A 159 6.64 -5.62 5.54
C LEU A 159 6.50 -4.65 4.36
N TYR A 160 7.54 -4.52 3.52
CA TYR A 160 7.50 -3.65 2.34
C TYR A 160 6.38 -4.05 1.37
N GLN A 161 6.25 -5.34 1.05
CA GLN A 161 5.18 -5.85 0.19
C GLN A 161 3.80 -5.60 0.79
N LYS A 162 3.66 -5.74 2.10
CA LYS A 162 2.39 -5.46 2.79
C LYS A 162 1.99 -4.00 2.62
N VAL A 163 2.85 -3.06 3.04
CA VAL A 163 2.51 -1.63 2.99
C VAL A 163 2.35 -1.13 1.55
N SER A 164 3.15 -1.64 0.60
CA SER A 164 2.98 -1.29 -0.81
C SER A 164 1.65 -1.82 -1.39
N SER A 165 1.23 -3.04 -1.01
CA SER A 165 -0.05 -3.61 -1.45
C SER A 165 -1.26 -2.89 -0.85
N GLU A 166 -1.18 -2.47 0.41
CA GLU A 166 -2.21 -1.67 1.09
C GLU A 166 -2.34 -0.30 0.43
N GLN A 167 -1.22 0.39 0.18
CA GLN A 167 -1.22 1.66 -0.53
C GLN A 167 -1.80 1.53 -1.95
N TRP A 168 -1.37 0.51 -2.70
CA TRP A 168 -1.88 0.27 -4.04
C TRP A 168 -3.40 0.06 -4.05
N ARG A 169 -3.90 -0.73 -3.10
CA ARG A 169 -5.33 -1.00 -2.97
C ARG A 169 -6.13 0.29 -2.76
N LEU A 170 -5.63 1.20 -1.93
CA LEU A 170 -6.27 2.49 -1.70
C LEU A 170 -6.24 3.38 -2.95
N GLU A 171 -5.11 3.40 -3.67
CA GLU A 171 -5.00 4.09 -4.98
C GLU A 171 -6.06 3.55 -5.95
N GLN A 172 -6.25 2.22 -6.01
CA GLN A 172 -7.28 1.60 -6.86
C GLN A 172 -8.70 1.89 -6.36
N LEU A 173 -8.93 1.96 -5.05
CA LEU A 173 -10.25 2.36 -4.51
C LEU A 173 -10.65 3.76 -5.00
N VAL A 174 -9.70 4.71 -4.99
CA VAL A 174 -9.94 6.06 -5.49
C VAL A 174 -10.15 6.09 -7.00
N ASP A 175 -9.39 5.29 -7.76
CA ASP A 175 -9.64 5.09 -9.19
C ASP A 175 -11.04 4.50 -9.46
N LEU A 176 -11.52 3.57 -8.64
CA LEU A 176 -12.88 3.04 -8.79
C LEU A 176 -13.94 4.12 -8.53
N LEU A 177 -13.72 4.95 -7.51
CA LEU A 177 -14.63 6.04 -7.14
C LEU A 177 -14.68 7.14 -8.21
N SER A 178 -13.57 7.43 -8.89
CA SER A 178 -13.55 8.42 -9.98
C SER A 178 -14.41 8.00 -11.18
N HIS A 179 -14.58 6.69 -11.38
CA HIS A 179 -15.42 6.12 -12.44
C HIS A 179 -16.89 5.92 -12.04
N CYS A 180 -17.23 6.10 -10.76
CA CYS A 180 -18.61 5.98 -10.29
C CYS A 180 -19.47 7.15 -10.77
N ARG A 181 -20.53 6.87 -11.54
CA ARG A 181 -21.41 7.93 -12.09
C ARG A 181 -22.41 8.47 -11.07
N SER A 182 -22.55 7.82 -9.91
CA SER A 182 -23.43 8.27 -8.84
C SER A 182 -22.83 9.48 -8.12
N GLY A 183 -23.28 10.68 -8.49
CA GLY A 183 -22.69 12.00 -8.18
C GLY A 183 -22.61 12.45 -6.71
N GLY A 184 -22.40 11.53 -5.78
CA GLY A 184 -22.04 11.84 -4.40
C GLY A 184 -21.49 10.65 -3.60
N LEU A 185 -21.30 9.45 -4.19
CA LEU A 185 -20.89 8.26 -3.40
C LEU A 185 -19.52 8.46 -2.74
N ALA A 186 -18.58 9.02 -3.50
CA ALA A 186 -17.26 9.37 -3.01
C ALA A 186 -17.33 10.37 -1.85
N GLY A 187 -18.19 11.39 -1.95
CA GLY A 187 -18.43 12.35 -0.89
C GLY A 187 -19.01 11.75 0.38
N ASP A 188 -20.02 10.89 0.25
CA ASP A 188 -20.61 10.21 1.40
C ASP A 188 -19.59 9.29 2.09
N PHE A 189 -18.78 8.57 1.31
CA PHE A 189 -17.71 7.71 1.84
C PHE A 189 -16.63 8.53 2.56
N PHE A 190 -16.21 9.67 1.98
CA PHE A 190 -15.29 10.60 2.60
C PHE A 190 -15.83 11.14 3.93
N ILE A 191 -17.10 11.53 3.97
CA ILE A 191 -17.77 11.99 5.20
C ILE A 191 -17.86 10.87 6.24
N CYS A 192 -18.12 9.62 5.83
CA CYS A 192 -18.08 8.46 6.74
C CYS A 192 -16.70 8.32 7.39
N CYS A 193 -15.62 8.43 6.61
CA CYS A 193 -14.24 8.38 7.12
C CYS A 193 -13.98 9.53 8.11
N LEU A 194 -14.44 10.75 7.83
CA LEU A 194 -14.30 11.88 8.75
C LEU A 194 -15.08 11.70 10.05
N LYS A 195 -16.32 11.18 9.98
CA LYS A 195 -17.11 10.85 11.16
C LYS A 195 -16.44 9.77 12.01
N GLU A 196 -15.78 8.80 11.36
CA GLU A 196 -14.99 7.79 12.05
C GLU A 196 -13.76 8.39 12.75
N LEU A 197 -13.02 9.31 12.11
CA LEU A 197 -11.94 10.05 12.79
C LEU A 197 -12.46 10.82 14.01
N THR A 198 -13.63 11.45 13.91
CA THR A 198 -14.25 12.17 15.03
C THR A 198 -14.64 11.22 16.17
N GLN A 199 -15.11 10.01 15.86
CA GLN A 199 -15.39 8.98 16.87
C GLN A 199 -14.11 8.53 17.58
N ILE A 200 -13.06 8.20 16.82
CA ILE A 200 -11.77 7.75 17.36
C ILE A 200 -11.15 8.83 18.25
N ALA A 201 -11.24 10.11 17.86
CA ALA A 201 -10.75 11.23 18.66
C ALA A 201 -11.58 11.51 19.94
N SER A 202 -12.83 11.02 20.00
CA SER A 202 -13.71 11.19 21.14
C SER A 202 -13.48 10.12 22.21
N GLU A 203 -13.12 8.90 21.80
CA GLU A 203 -12.73 7.79 22.69
C GLU A 203 -11.49 8.19 23.52
N GLU A 204 -11.50 7.91 24.84
CA GLU A 204 -10.38 8.27 25.74
C GLU A 204 -9.14 7.44 25.40
N ASP A 205 -7.97 8.08 25.30
CA ASP A 205 -6.69 7.37 25.32
C ASP A 205 -6.60 6.56 26.63
N PRO A 206 -6.36 5.23 26.58
CA PRO A 206 -6.16 4.48 27.80
C PRO A 206 -4.96 5.06 28.56
N ALA A 207 -5.11 5.19 29.89
CA ALA A 207 -4.08 5.73 30.76
C ALA A 207 -2.70 5.11 30.47
N PRO A 208 -1.60 5.90 30.52
CA PRO A 208 -0.27 5.38 30.24
C PRO A 208 0.03 4.19 31.16
N PRO A 209 0.58 3.07 30.63
CA PRO A 209 0.88 1.92 31.45
C PRO A 209 1.87 2.34 32.54
N SER A 210 1.50 2.05 33.79
CA SER A 210 2.41 2.12 34.92
C SER A 210 3.64 1.27 34.59
N GLN A 211 4.84 1.81 34.81
CA GLN A 211 6.13 1.21 34.48
C GLN A 211 6.18 -0.31 34.76
N VAL A 212 6.13 -1.13 33.69
CA VAL A 212 6.45 -2.57 33.72
C VAL A 212 7.81 -2.76 33.06
N GLY A 213 8.65 -3.61 33.66
CA GLY A 213 10.07 -3.74 33.34
C GLY A 213 10.39 -4.33 31.95
N PRO A 214 11.67 -4.25 31.51
CA PRO A 214 12.07 -4.39 30.10
C PRO A 214 12.06 -5.81 29.50
N LEU A 215 11.35 -6.79 30.08
CA LEU A 215 11.50 -8.21 29.72
C LEU A 215 10.23 -8.95 29.28
N ASP A 216 9.09 -8.27 29.10
CA ASP A 216 7.85 -8.91 28.60
C ASP A 216 7.39 -8.30 27.26
N LEU A 217 8.26 -8.36 26.23
CA LEU A 217 7.94 -7.89 24.86
C LEU A 217 7.19 -8.94 24.00
N GLU A 218 6.71 -10.05 24.58
CA GLU A 218 6.00 -11.11 23.85
C GLU A 218 4.57 -11.39 24.36
N GLN A 219 3.76 -10.35 24.58
CA GLN A 219 2.30 -10.51 24.72
C GLN A 219 1.54 -9.54 23.79
N PRO A 220 0.90 -10.03 22.71
CA PRO A 220 0.13 -9.20 21.80
C PRO A 220 -1.27 -8.97 22.39
N CYS A 221 -1.40 -8.06 23.34
CA CYS A 221 -2.72 -7.56 23.77
C CYS A 221 -2.62 -6.19 24.46
N ASN A 222 -2.06 -5.21 23.76
CA ASN A 222 -2.29 -3.81 24.09
C ASN A 222 -3.57 -3.36 23.37
N PRO A 223 -4.68 -3.04 24.07
CA PRO A 223 -5.92 -2.57 23.43
C PRO A 223 -5.75 -1.21 22.73
N ALA A 224 -4.66 -0.48 23.00
CA ALA A 224 -4.31 0.77 22.34
C ALA A 224 -3.75 0.57 20.91
N LEU A 225 -3.09 -0.56 20.61
CA LEU A 225 -2.48 -0.81 19.30
C LEU A 225 -3.54 -0.89 18.17
N PRO A 226 -4.64 -1.65 18.33
CA PRO A 226 -5.70 -1.71 17.33
C PRO A 226 -6.35 -0.36 17.03
N GLN A 227 -6.52 0.50 18.05
CA GLN A 227 -7.14 1.82 17.89
C GLN A 227 -6.21 2.78 17.13
N GLN A 228 -4.92 2.81 17.45
CA GLN A 228 -3.93 3.61 16.74
C GLN A 228 -3.77 3.14 15.29
N MET A 229 -3.71 1.83 15.05
CA MET A 229 -3.66 1.29 13.68
C MET A 229 -4.90 1.68 12.87
N ARG A 230 -6.09 1.63 13.48
CA ARG A 230 -7.33 2.07 12.85
C ARG A 230 -7.32 3.56 12.53
N GLN A 231 -6.84 4.40 13.44
CA GLN A 231 -6.71 5.84 13.20
C GLN A 231 -5.81 6.14 12.00
N LEU A 232 -4.66 5.45 11.91
CA LEU A 232 -3.73 5.57 10.79
C LEU A 232 -4.37 5.14 9.47
N GLN A 233 -5.12 4.02 9.46
CA GLN A 233 -5.83 3.55 8.26
C GLN A 233 -6.87 4.57 7.78
N VAL A 234 -7.71 5.09 8.68
CA VAL A 234 -8.72 6.10 8.30
C VAL A 234 -8.04 7.37 7.79
N LEU A 235 -6.95 7.79 8.42
CA LEU A 235 -6.19 8.97 7.99
C LEU A 235 -5.53 8.77 6.62
N GLN A 236 -5.01 7.57 6.34
CA GLN A 236 -4.47 7.20 5.05
C GLN A 236 -5.56 7.21 3.96
N VAL A 237 -6.74 6.67 4.23
CA VAL A 237 -7.88 6.70 3.29
C VAL A 237 -8.30 8.14 2.99
N VAL A 238 -8.42 8.98 4.03
CA VAL A 238 -8.74 10.40 3.88
C VAL A 238 -7.69 11.11 3.02
N ALA A 239 -6.39 10.86 3.26
CA ALA A 239 -5.31 11.46 2.48
C ALA A 239 -5.40 11.09 0.99
N VAL A 240 -5.54 9.81 0.66
CA VAL A 240 -5.60 9.35 -0.74
C VAL A 240 -6.88 9.87 -1.45
N LEU A 241 -8.01 9.97 -0.74
CA LEU A 241 -9.23 10.58 -1.29
C LEU A 241 -9.04 12.06 -1.60
N THR A 242 -8.39 12.81 -0.71
CA THR A 242 -8.12 14.25 -0.91
C THR A 242 -7.10 14.50 -2.01
N GLU A 243 -6.16 13.59 -2.25
CA GLU A 243 -5.20 13.71 -3.34
C GLU A 243 -5.81 13.36 -4.70
N GLY A 244 -6.62 12.29 -4.77
CA GLY A 244 -7.06 11.74 -6.06
C GLY A 244 -8.37 12.30 -6.61
N ILE A 245 -9.30 12.77 -5.77
CA ILE A 245 -10.65 13.17 -6.23
C ILE A 245 -11.21 14.43 -5.53
N SER A 246 -10.34 15.31 -5.00
CA SER A 246 -10.71 16.53 -4.24
C SER A 246 -11.87 17.32 -4.86
N ASP A 247 -11.81 17.54 -6.17
CA ASP A 247 -12.72 18.43 -6.90
C ASP A 247 -14.14 17.85 -7.04
N SER A 248 -14.29 16.55 -6.77
CA SER A 248 -15.54 15.79 -6.91
C SER A 248 -16.06 15.21 -5.58
N LEU A 249 -15.40 15.50 -4.46
CA LEU A 249 -15.81 14.98 -3.14
C LEU A 249 -17.07 15.63 -2.59
N LEU A 250 -17.21 16.96 -2.69
CA LEU A 250 -18.33 17.70 -2.09
C LEU A 250 -19.20 18.33 -3.19
N THR A 251 -20.07 17.53 -3.78
CA THR A 251 -20.91 17.95 -4.91
C THR A 251 -22.23 18.59 -4.46
N ASP A 252 -22.78 18.13 -3.33
CA ASP A 252 -24.09 18.54 -2.84
C ASP A 252 -24.03 19.38 -1.56
N VAL A 253 -25.00 20.28 -1.39
CA VAL A 253 -25.16 21.12 -0.18
C VAL A 253 -25.22 20.29 1.09
N ARG A 254 -25.88 19.11 1.04
CA ARG A 254 -25.95 18.18 2.18
C ARG A 254 -24.57 17.68 2.61
N GLN A 255 -23.72 17.32 1.65
CA GLN A 255 -22.38 16.83 1.92
C GLN A 255 -21.49 17.91 2.52
N VAL A 256 -21.59 19.14 2.01
CA VAL A 256 -20.87 20.29 2.57
C VAL A 256 -21.31 20.54 4.02
N VAL A 257 -22.62 20.50 4.28
CA VAL A 257 -23.16 20.65 5.65
C VAL A 257 -22.67 19.52 6.56
N GLU A 258 -22.72 18.26 6.12
CA GLU A 258 -22.25 17.13 6.93
C GLU A 258 -20.73 17.16 7.18
N PHE A 259 -19.95 17.60 6.19
CA PHE A 259 -18.51 17.83 6.33
C PHE A 259 -18.22 18.89 7.39
N VAL A 260 -18.91 20.04 7.31
CA VAL A 260 -18.78 21.10 8.30
C VAL A 260 -19.23 20.60 9.68
N ALA A 261 -20.33 19.87 9.76
CA ALA A 261 -20.84 19.31 11.02
C ALA A 261 -19.81 18.37 11.67
N ALA A 262 -19.25 17.42 10.92
CA ALA A 262 -18.24 16.49 11.42
C ALA A 262 -16.97 17.22 11.89
N THR A 263 -16.59 18.29 11.18
CA THR A 263 -15.42 19.12 11.52
C THR A 263 -15.66 19.95 12.78
N LEU A 264 -16.82 20.60 12.89
CA LEU A 264 -17.23 21.36 14.09
C LEU A 264 -17.33 20.46 15.32
N GLN A 265 -17.95 19.27 15.18
CA GLN A 265 -18.04 18.29 16.26
C GLN A 265 -16.67 17.89 16.78
N ARG A 266 -15.71 17.62 15.88
CA ARG A 266 -14.34 17.28 16.26
C ARG A 266 -13.65 18.43 16.98
N ALA A 267 -13.77 19.66 16.47
CA ALA A 267 -13.21 20.84 17.12
C ALA A 267 -13.79 21.06 18.52
N CYS A 268 -15.11 20.90 18.70
CA CYS A 268 -15.77 20.97 20.01
C CYS A 268 -15.25 19.89 20.97
N ALA A 269 -15.04 18.66 20.49
CA ALA A 269 -14.47 17.58 21.29
C ALA A 269 -13.03 17.90 21.76
N SER A 270 -12.20 18.50 20.91
CA SER A 270 -10.85 18.94 21.30
C SER A 270 -10.86 20.11 22.30
N LEU A 271 -11.75 21.08 22.08
CA LEU A 271 -11.92 22.25 22.95
C LEU A 271 -12.30 21.86 24.38
N THR A 272 -13.20 20.89 24.55
CA THR A 272 -13.58 20.36 25.86
C THR A 272 -12.45 19.61 26.57
N LYS A 273 -11.48 19.06 25.81
CA LYS A 273 -10.26 18.39 26.33
C LYS A 273 -9.12 19.38 26.63
N GLY A 274 -9.29 20.69 26.39
CA GLY A 274 -8.31 21.73 26.70
C GLY A 274 -7.08 21.77 25.77
N LEU A 275 -7.08 20.99 24.69
CA LEU A 275 -6.01 20.90 23.70
C LEU A 275 -6.25 21.89 22.56
N VAL A 276 -6.26 23.21 22.83
CA VAL A 276 -6.46 24.20 21.75
C VAL A 276 -5.16 24.40 20.97
N GLY A 277 -5.00 23.64 19.89
CA GLY A 277 -3.90 23.80 18.93
C GLY A 277 -4.21 24.85 17.84
N ALA A 278 -3.17 25.48 17.28
CA ALA A 278 -3.31 26.43 16.17
C ALA A 278 -3.96 25.80 14.92
N VAL A 279 -3.70 24.51 14.68
CA VAL A 279 -4.27 23.73 13.56
C VAL A 279 -5.79 23.56 13.71
N GLU A 280 -6.28 23.39 14.93
CA GLU A 280 -7.71 23.21 15.19
C GLU A 280 -8.48 24.53 15.00
N ALA A 281 -7.93 25.65 15.48
CA ALA A 281 -8.50 26.97 15.26
C ALA A 281 -8.56 27.35 13.78
N GLN A 282 -7.53 27.00 13.00
CA GLN A 282 -7.52 27.17 11.54
C GLN A 282 -8.55 26.29 10.85
N THR A 283 -8.64 25.01 11.23
CA THR A 283 -9.61 24.05 10.67
C THR A 283 -11.05 24.49 10.96
N LEU A 284 -11.31 24.97 12.17
CA LEU A 284 -12.58 25.54 12.60
C LEU A 284 -12.94 26.79 11.79
N SER A 285 -11.98 27.70 11.63
CA SER A 285 -12.14 28.92 10.83
C SER A 285 -12.43 28.63 9.36
N MET A 286 -11.78 27.61 8.78
CA MET A 286 -12.05 27.15 7.41
C MET A 286 -13.47 26.57 7.27
N ALA A 287 -13.92 25.75 8.23
CA ALA A 287 -15.26 25.18 8.22
C ALA A 287 -16.34 26.28 8.31
N MET A 288 -16.16 27.25 9.20
CA MET A 288 -17.05 28.41 9.30
C MET A 288 -16.99 29.31 8.06
N GLY A 289 -15.80 29.50 7.48
CA GLY A 289 -15.61 30.22 6.22
C GLY A 289 -16.36 29.59 5.05
N LEU A 290 -16.43 28.26 5.01
CA LEU A 290 -17.20 27.52 4.01
C LEU A 290 -18.71 27.77 4.16
N VAL A 291 -19.24 27.75 5.40
CA VAL A 291 -20.63 28.13 5.69
C VAL A 291 -20.90 29.59 5.30
N ALA A 292 -20.00 30.50 5.64
CA ALA A 292 -20.09 31.90 5.27
C ALA A 292 -20.15 32.08 3.75
N ALA A 293 -19.31 31.35 3.00
CA ALA A 293 -19.31 31.37 1.54
C ALA A 293 -20.63 30.85 0.94
N MET A 294 -21.19 29.77 1.49
CA MET A 294 -22.50 29.26 1.07
C MET A 294 -23.61 30.29 1.28
N LEU A 295 -23.65 30.91 2.47
CA LEU A 295 -24.62 31.97 2.80
C LEU A 295 -24.39 33.26 1.98
N GLY A 296 -23.14 33.54 1.60
CA GLY A 296 -22.71 34.65 0.77
C GLY A 296 -22.91 34.45 -0.74
N GLY A 297 -23.58 33.36 -1.15
CA GLY A 297 -23.98 33.13 -2.54
C GLY A 297 -22.99 32.34 -3.40
N ALA A 298 -22.03 31.64 -2.80
CA ALA A 298 -21.18 30.68 -3.53
C ALA A 298 -21.98 29.50 -4.10
N MET A 299 -23.12 29.16 -3.48
CA MET A 299 -24.06 28.13 -3.93
C MET A 299 -25.49 28.68 -3.95
N GLN A 300 -26.32 28.20 -4.89
CA GLN A 300 -27.74 28.55 -4.94
C GLN A 300 -28.53 27.74 -3.91
N LEU A 301 -28.75 28.32 -2.72
CA LEU A 301 -29.50 27.68 -1.64
C LEU A 301 -31.02 27.80 -1.87
N LYS A 302 -31.71 26.67 -1.83
CA LYS A 302 -33.19 26.60 -1.81
C LYS A 302 -33.70 26.63 -0.37
N SER A 303 -35.00 26.90 -0.19
CA SER A 303 -35.64 26.88 1.14
C SER A 303 -35.50 25.53 1.87
N GLU A 304 -35.41 24.43 1.13
CA GLU A 304 -35.19 23.08 1.68
C GLU A 304 -33.77 22.89 2.22
N ASP A 305 -32.77 23.56 1.65
CA ASP A 305 -31.37 23.47 2.06
C ASP A 305 -31.12 24.14 3.42
N PHE A 306 -31.94 25.14 3.77
CA PHE A 306 -31.92 25.74 5.10
C PHE A 306 -32.38 24.77 6.20
N ALA A 307 -33.20 23.76 5.88
CA ALA A 307 -33.52 22.70 6.83
C ALA A 307 -32.30 21.83 7.16
N THR A 308 -31.43 21.58 6.18
CA THR A 308 -30.16 20.88 6.39
C THR A 308 -29.14 21.75 7.11
N LEU A 309 -29.01 23.04 6.75
CA LEU A 309 -28.10 23.98 7.43
C LEU A 309 -28.44 24.16 8.92
N LYS A 310 -29.71 24.04 9.31
CA LYS A 310 -30.13 24.11 10.72
C LYS A 310 -29.47 23.06 11.62
N GLN A 311 -28.94 21.98 11.06
CA GLN A 311 -28.16 20.98 11.82
C GLN A 311 -26.86 21.55 12.39
N LEU A 312 -26.32 22.62 11.79
CA LEU A 312 -25.08 23.27 12.24
C LEU A 312 -25.28 24.23 13.43
N VAL A 313 -26.50 24.74 13.61
CA VAL A 313 -26.83 25.74 14.65
C VAL A 313 -26.41 25.29 16.06
N PRO A 314 -26.75 24.09 16.56
CA PRO A 314 -26.33 23.68 17.90
C PRO A 314 -24.79 23.61 18.03
N LEU A 315 -24.09 23.16 16.98
CA LEU A 315 -22.63 23.08 16.99
C LEU A 315 -21.98 24.47 16.98
N LEU A 316 -22.56 25.43 16.26
CA LEU A 316 -22.12 26.83 16.24
C LEU A 316 -22.38 27.53 17.58
N GLU A 317 -23.49 27.21 18.25
CA GLU A 317 -23.78 27.69 19.61
C GLU A 317 -22.74 27.18 20.63
N ASP A 318 -22.35 25.90 20.53
CA ASP A 318 -21.32 25.32 21.38
C ASP A 318 -19.95 26.00 21.15
N VAL A 319 -19.55 26.20 19.88
CA VAL A 319 -18.32 26.93 19.54
C VAL A 319 -18.35 28.36 20.08
N SER A 320 -19.48 29.06 19.93
CA SER A 320 -19.64 30.43 20.41
C SER A 320 -19.45 30.57 21.93
N ARG A 321 -19.78 29.53 22.69
CA ARG A 321 -19.64 29.54 24.16
C ARG A 321 -18.27 29.07 24.66
N VAL A 322 -17.66 28.09 23.99
CA VAL A 322 -16.51 27.35 24.52
C VAL A 322 -15.17 27.86 23.97
N HIS A 323 -15.14 28.45 22.77
CA HIS A 323 -13.88 28.81 22.11
C HIS A 323 -13.13 29.97 22.82
N PRO A 324 -11.80 29.95 22.99
CA PRO A 324 -11.07 31.01 23.71
C PRO A 324 -10.95 32.35 22.97
N GLU A 325 -11.02 32.35 21.64
CA GLU A 325 -10.84 33.55 20.81
C GLU A 325 -12.18 34.25 20.50
N PRO A 326 -12.35 35.56 20.81
CA PRO A 326 -13.63 36.26 20.67
C PRO A 326 -14.08 36.42 19.22
N VAL A 327 -13.14 36.53 18.27
CA VAL A 327 -13.45 36.67 16.83
C VAL A 327 -14.16 35.42 16.30
N ILE A 328 -13.76 34.24 16.78
CA ILE A 328 -14.35 32.96 16.41
C ILE A 328 -15.73 32.79 17.08
N GLN A 329 -15.88 33.26 18.32
CA GLN A 329 -17.18 33.23 19.02
C GLN A 329 -18.24 34.11 18.33
N GLU A 330 -17.86 35.31 17.91
CA GLU A 330 -18.72 36.26 17.21
C GLU A 330 -19.13 35.72 15.84
N LEU A 331 -18.17 35.21 15.06
CA LEU A 331 -18.44 34.63 13.74
C LEU A 331 -19.39 33.42 13.84
N ALA A 332 -19.21 32.55 14.84
CA ALA A 332 -20.09 31.40 15.05
C ALA A 332 -21.53 31.82 15.40
N ALA A 333 -21.69 32.82 16.27
CA ALA A 333 -23.00 33.36 16.63
C ALA A 333 -23.71 34.00 15.42
N ASP A 334 -22.98 34.81 14.64
CA ASP A 334 -23.50 35.48 13.46
C ASP A 334 -23.93 34.48 12.37
N LEU A 335 -23.14 33.44 12.14
CA LEU A 335 -23.50 32.36 11.21
C LEU A 335 -24.77 31.62 11.66
N GLY A 336 -24.91 31.34 12.96
CA GLY A 336 -26.12 30.75 13.53
C GLY A 336 -27.37 31.61 13.27
N ILE A 337 -27.26 32.93 13.46
CA ILE A 337 -28.36 33.87 13.19
C ILE A 337 -28.67 33.93 11.68
N SER A 338 -27.66 33.99 10.82
CA SER A 338 -27.84 34.00 9.36
C SER A 338 -28.53 32.73 8.85
N ILE A 339 -28.19 31.56 9.40
CA ILE A 339 -28.89 30.29 9.06
C ILE A 339 -30.35 30.34 9.51
N CYS A 340 -30.61 30.75 10.75
CA CYS A 340 -31.97 30.81 11.32
C CYS A 340 -32.87 31.82 10.60
N THR A 341 -32.29 32.92 10.09
CA THR A 341 -33.00 33.97 9.35
C THR A 341 -33.06 33.72 7.84
N HIS A 342 -32.63 32.54 7.36
CA HIS A 342 -32.57 32.20 5.93
C HIS A 342 -31.81 33.25 5.10
N SER A 343 -30.66 33.71 5.62
CA SER A 343 -29.83 34.77 5.05
C SER A 343 -30.52 36.13 4.89
N ALA A 344 -31.66 36.38 5.56
CA ALA A 344 -32.28 37.71 5.59
C ALA A 344 -31.45 38.73 6.38
N PHE A 345 -30.53 38.25 7.23
CA PHE A 345 -29.59 39.04 8.01
C PHE A 345 -28.18 38.44 7.90
N SER A 346 -27.20 39.26 7.46
CA SER A 346 -25.79 38.90 7.37
C SER A 346 -24.93 40.05 7.91
N THR A 347 -24.03 39.77 8.84
CA THR A 347 -23.13 40.77 9.41
C THR A 347 -21.91 41.01 8.50
N GLU A 348 -21.20 42.12 8.73
CA GLU A 348 -19.94 42.40 8.03
C GLU A 348 -18.89 41.31 8.28
N ALA A 349 -18.91 40.65 9.44
CA ALA A 349 -18.04 39.53 9.78
C ALA A 349 -18.29 38.30 8.88
N VAL A 350 -19.56 37.92 8.66
CA VAL A 350 -19.93 36.82 7.75
C VAL A 350 -19.56 37.14 6.30
N CYS A 351 -19.81 38.37 5.85
CA CYS A 351 -19.41 38.84 4.52
C CYS A 351 -17.88 38.84 4.34
N ALA A 352 -17.11 39.28 5.34
CA ALA A 352 -15.65 39.27 5.32
C ALA A 352 -15.10 37.83 5.31
N ALA A 353 -15.68 36.92 6.10
CA ALA A 353 -15.31 35.50 6.10
C ALA A 353 -15.60 34.82 4.76
N ALA A 354 -16.74 35.13 4.13
CA ALA A 354 -17.08 34.66 2.80
C ALA A 354 -16.07 35.15 1.74
N CYS A 355 -15.74 36.46 1.75
CA CYS A 355 -14.78 37.04 0.82
C CYS A 355 -13.36 36.49 0.97
N LYS A 356 -12.91 36.24 2.21
CA LYS A 356 -11.62 35.60 2.49
C LYS A 356 -11.56 34.19 1.93
N THR A 357 -12.61 33.40 2.12
CA THR A 357 -12.69 32.01 1.66
C THR A 357 -12.79 31.92 0.12
N LEU A 358 -13.46 32.90 -0.51
CA LEU A 358 -13.60 33.00 -1.98
C LEU A 358 -12.40 33.66 -2.68
N GLY A 359 -11.34 34.04 -1.96
CA GLY A 359 -10.14 34.66 -2.53
C GLY A 359 -10.36 36.06 -3.15
N ARG A 360 -11.48 36.74 -2.86
CA ARG A 360 -11.77 38.07 -3.40
C ARG A 360 -11.12 39.14 -2.53
N SER A 361 -9.87 39.47 -2.82
CA SER A 361 -9.19 40.61 -2.21
C SER A 361 -9.63 41.93 -2.87
N GLY A 362 -10.35 42.75 -2.10
CA GLY A 362 -10.28 44.22 -2.09
C GLY A 362 -10.43 45.00 -3.41
N GLY A 363 -11.65 45.43 -3.72
CA GLY A 363 -11.93 46.61 -4.54
C GLY A 363 -13.01 47.45 -3.85
N ALA A 364 -12.68 48.67 -3.44
CA ALA A 364 -13.47 49.50 -2.54
C ALA A 364 -14.78 50.09 -3.14
N ALA A 365 -15.79 50.13 -2.28
CA ALA A 365 -16.83 51.15 -2.09
C ALA A 365 -17.71 51.66 -3.26
N GLY A 366 -19.04 51.55 -3.09
CA GLY A 366 -19.97 52.48 -3.76
C GLY A 366 -21.45 52.06 -3.85
N GLN A 367 -22.23 52.43 -2.81
CA GLN A 367 -23.67 52.76 -2.87
C GLN A 367 -24.73 51.65 -2.97
N ALA A 368 -25.16 51.21 -1.79
CA ALA A 368 -26.54 51.17 -1.27
C ALA A 368 -27.72 51.45 -2.24
N ARG A 369 -28.76 50.57 -2.22
CA ARG A 369 -29.96 50.73 -1.36
C ARG A 369 -31.07 49.71 -1.69
N THR A 370 -31.55 49.07 -0.62
CA THR A 370 -32.96 48.86 -0.25
C THR A 370 -34.03 49.42 -1.21
N ALA A 371 -35.02 48.61 -1.58
CA ALA A 371 -36.33 48.59 -0.91
C ALA A 371 -37.41 47.94 -1.80
N ALA A 372 -38.39 47.39 -1.09
CA ALA A 372 -39.55 46.64 -1.55
C ALA A 372 -40.56 47.41 -2.42
N SER A 373 -41.50 46.61 -2.91
CA SER A 373 -42.89 46.91 -3.28
C SER A 373 -43.18 47.28 -4.74
N ALA A 374 -43.77 46.28 -5.40
CA ALA A 374 -45.09 46.31 -6.04
C ALA A 374 -45.46 47.50 -6.95
N GLY A 375 -45.84 47.15 -8.19
CA GLY A 375 -46.82 47.90 -8.97
C GLY A 375 -46.33 48.33 -10.35
N THR A 376 -46.53 47.46 -11.34
CA THR A 376 -46.90 47.83 -12.73
C THR A 376 -47.98 48.93 -12.76
N PRO A 377 -48.15 49.74 -13.84
CA PRO A 377 -48.14 49.26 -15.22
C PRO A 377 -47.64 50.20 -16.36
N ASP A 378 -47.24 49.54 -17.45
CA ASP A 378 -47.54 49.78 -18.87
C ASP A 378 -47.09 51.06 -19.63
N GLY A 379 -46.70 50.85 -20.90
CA GLY A 379 -46.53 51.91 -21.91
C GLY A 379 -45.23 51.89 -22.74
N THR A 380 -45.23 51.15 -23.86
CA THR A 380 -44.69 51.47 -25.22
C THR A 380 -43.50 52.45 -25.35
N SER A 381 -42.40 52.23 -26.10
CA SER A 381 -42.28 51.74 -27.49
C SER A 381 -40.78 51.59 -27.90
N ARG A 382 -40.52 50.70 -28.87
CA ARG A 382 -39.29 50.52 -29.70
C ARG A 382 -38.98 51.76 -30.59
N PRO A 383 -37.80 51.95 -31.26
CA PRO A 383 -37.03 50.93 -32.05
C PRO A 383 -35.46 51.09 -32.11
N VAL A 384 -34.66 50.01 -32.24
CA VAL A 384 -33.97 49.40 -33.43
C VAL A 384 -32.61 50.01 -33.89
N ALA A 385 -31.53 49.22 -33.68
CA ALA A 385 -30.37 48.83 -34.55
C ALA A 385 -29.36 49.89 -35.11
N PRO A 386 -28.15 49.52 -35.65
CA PRO A 386 -27.65 48.18 -36.04
C PRO A 386 -26.17 47.76 -35.73
N LEU A 387 -25.96 46.44 -35.88
CA LEU A 387 -24.78 45.54 -35.98
C LEU A 387 -23.78 45.91 -37.13
N PRO A 388 -22.58 45.27 -37.35
CA PRO A 388 -22.27 43.82 -37.14
C PRO A 388 -20.82 43.36 -36.78
N GLN A 389 -20.70 42.10 -36.36
CA GLN A 389 -19.45 41.30 -36.32
C GLN A 389 -19.60 40.00 -37.14
N LYS A 390 -18.49 39.50 -37.70
CA LYS A 390 -18.35 38.25 -38.48
C LYS A 390 -17.63 37.16 -37.66
N PRO A 391 -17.88 35.85 -37.89
CA PRO A 391 -17.32 34.72 -37.13
C PRO A 391 -16.27 33.90 -37.93
N PRO A 392 -15.72 32.80 -37.35
CA PRO A 392 -15.26 31.67 -38.17
C PRO A 392 -15.84 30.30 -37.75
N ARG A 393 -15.74 29.35 -38.70
CA ARG A 393 -16.20 27.95 -38.69
C ARG A 393 -15.02 26.97 -38.90
N ASN A 394 -15.25 25.75 -38.43
CA ASN A 394 -14.46 24.50 -38.46
C ASN A 394 -13.79 24.07 -39.78
N SER A 395 -12.72 23.28 -39.67
CA SER A 395 -12.55 22.00 -40.37
C SER A 395 -11.57 21.09 -39.62
N SER A 396 -11.74 19.78 -39.82
CA SER A 396 -11.21 18.64 -39.09
C SER A 396 -10.04 17.94 -39.79
N GLU A 397 -9.34 17.10 -39.00
CA GLU A 397 -8.51 15.94 -39.34
C GLU A 397 -6.98 16.09 -39.55
N GLU A 398 -6.30 15.04 -39.05
CA GLU A 398 -4.89 14.65 -39.12
C GLU A 398 -3.92 15.19 -38.04
N ARG A 399 -3.79 14.43 -36.95
CA ARG A 399 -2.51 14.04 -36.34
C ARG A 399 -2.70 12.91 -35.32
N GLN A 400 -2.48 11.68 -35.78
CA GLN A 400 -2.13 10.55 -34.92
C GLN A 400 -0.69 10.69 -34.42
N GLY A 401 -0.45 10.33 -33.16
CA GLY A 401 0.82 9.76 -32.68
C GLY A 401 1.92 10.73 -32.22
N MET A 402 1.74 11.41 -31.08
CA MET A 402 2.90 11.89 -30.26
C MET A 402 2.51 12.23 -28.79
N GLY A 403 1.38 11.75 -28.28
CA GLY A 403 0.79 12.25 -27.04
C GLY A 403 1.23 11.59 -25.72
N SER A 404 1.76 10.37 -25.72
CA SER A 404 1.99 9.64 -24.45
C SER A 404 3.31 9.99 -23.74
N VAL A 405 4.33 10.43 -24.48
CA VAL A 405 5.69 10.58 -23.92
C VAL A 405 5.84 11.86 -23.07
N ALA A 406 4.99 12.87 -23.29
CA ALA A 406 5.10 14.15 -22.59
C ALA A 406 4.50 14.09 -21.17
N GLU A 407 3.39 13.39 -20.97
CA GLU A 407 2.73 13.24 -19.66
C GLU A 407 3.57 12.34 -18.72
N GLU A 408 4.07 11.21 -19.21
CA GLU A 408 4.93 10.27 -18.43
C GLU A 408 6.23 10.94 -17.91
N SER A 409 6.76 11.93 -18.64
CA SER A 409 7.97 12.66 -18.23
C SER A 409 7.74 13.66 -17.08
N SER A 410 6.52 14.19 -16.95
CA SER A 410 6.14 15.10 -15.86
C SER A 410 6.00 14.33 -14.55
N ASP A 411 5.31 13.18 -14.60
CA ASP A 411 5.08 12.32 -13.43
C ASP A 411 6.40 11.83 -12.82
N LEU A 412 7.35 11.41 -13.66
CA LEU A 412 8.67 10.98 -13.19
C LEU A 412 9.43 12.12 -12.48
N GLN A 413 9.32 13.34 -12.96
CA GLN A 413 9.98 14.50 -12.36
C GLN A 413 9.35 14.88 -11.01
N GLU A 414 8.02 14.78 -10.89
CA GLU A 414 7.31 14.97 -9.63
C GLU A 414 7.69 13.90 -8.59
N LEU A 415 7.82 12.63 -9.01
CA LEU A 415 8.27 11.55 -8.13
C LEU A 415 9.70 11.74 -7.63
N LEU A 416 10.61 12.23 -8.48
CA LEU A 416 11.98 12.55 -8.07
C LEU A 416 12.01 13.68 -7.03
N LEU A 417 11.15 14.69 -7.15
CA LEU A 417 11.00 15.73 -6.12
C LEU A 417 10.37 15.17 -4.84
N GLY A 418 9.38 14.29 -4.98
CA GLY A 418 8.73 13.57 -3.88
C GLY A 418 9.71 12.75 -3.05
N ALA A 419 10.74 12.16 -3.67
CA ALA A 419 11.79 11.40 -2.99
C ALA A 419 12.66 12.23 -2.02
N TYR A 420 12.51 13.56 -2.01
CA TYR A 420 13.14 14.46 -1.04
C TYR A 420 12.14 15.24 -0.20
N ASN A 421 10.84 14.90 -0.24
CA ASN A 421 9.83 15.57 0.56
C ASN A 421 10.16 15.44 2.07
N PRO A 422 10.04 16.52 2.88
CA PRO A 422 10.28 16.44 4.32
C PRO A 422 9.33 15.48 5.04
N ASP A 423 8.14 15.25 4.47
CA ASP A 423 7.18 14.31 5.00
C ASP A 423 7.56 12.86 4.64
N ILE A 424 7.79 12.05 5.68
CA ILE A 424 8.29 10.67 5.58
C ILE A 424 7.36 9.78 4.73
N PRO A 425 6.02 9.81 4.92
CA PRO A 425 5.11 8.99 4.13
C PRO A 425 5.15 9.35 2.64
N VAL A 426 5.12 10.65 2.31
CA VAL A 426 5.18 11.12 0.91
C VAL A 426 6.49 10.69 0.26
N ARG A 427 7.61 10.84 0.97
CA ARG A 427 8.92 10.39 0.51
C ARG A 427 8.97 8.89 0.26
N ALA A 428 8.47 8.08 1.20
CA ALA A 428 8.44 6.62 1.05
C ALA A 428 7.54 6.19 -0.13
N VAL A 429 6.36 6.81 -0.30
CA VAL A 429 5.47 6.54 -1.43
C VAL A 429 6.13 6.89 -2.77
N ALA A 430 6.83 8.02 -2.84
CA ALA A 430 7.55 8.43 -4.04
C ALA A 430 8.64 7.40 -4.42
N LEU A 431 9.47 6.98 -3.45
CA LEU A 431 10.48 5.93 -3.66
C LEU A 431 9.86 4.62 -4.13
N ARG A 432 8.72 4.21 -3.55
CA ARG A 432 8.00 2.99 -3.96
C ARG A 432 7.44 3.07 -5.37
N ARG A 433 6.96 4.24 -5.79
CA ARG A 433 6.49 4.46 -7.16
C ARG A 433 7.64 4.42 -8.15
N LEU A 434 8.79 5.01 -7.82
CA LEU A 434 10.02 4.88 -8.63
C LEU A 434 10.47 3.42 -8.76
N SER A 435 10.47 2.67 -7.66
CA SER A 435 10.77 1.23 -7.66
C SER A 435 9.82 0.45 -8.58
N ARG A 436 8.51 0.75 -8.54
CA ARG A 436 7.51 0.14 -9.44
C ARG A 436 7.81 0.42 -10.92
N MET A 437 8.22 1.64 -11.27
CA MET A 437 8.58 1.98 -12.65
C MET A 437 9.79 1.17 -13.14
N ILE A 438 10.78 0.93 -12.28
CA ILE A 438 11.94 0.09 -12.59
C ILE A 438 11.53 -1.37 -12.79
N GLU A 439 10.69 -1.90 -11.90
CA GLU A 439 10.14 -3.26 -11.98
C GLU A 439 9.37 -3.49 -13.29
N GLN A 440 8.57 -2.51 -13.70
CA GLN A 440 7.83 -2.51 -14.97
C GLN A 440 8.69 -2.26 -16.21
N ARG A 441 10.01 -2.07 -16.04
CA ARG A 441 10.97 -1.78 -17.10
C ARG A 441 10.57 -0.54 -17.93
N ASP A 442 10.04 0.48 -17.26
CA ASP A 442 9.60 1.73 -17.88
C ASP A 442 10.77 2.44 -18.62
N PRO A 443 10.64 2.76 -19.91
CA PRO A 443 11.73 3.33 -20.69
C PRO A 443 12.15 4.74 -20.23
N GLY A 444 11.28 5.49 -19.55
CA GLY A 444 11.59 6.78 -18.96
C GLY A 444 12.51 6.63 -17.75
N ALA A 445 12.13 5.75 -16.81
CA ALA A 445 12.91 5.44 -15.62
C ALA A 445 14.28 4.83 -15.97
N LEU A 446 14.33 3.87 -16.89
CA LEU A 446 15.58 3.21 -17.28
C LEU A 446 16.59 4.16 -17.93
N LYS A 447 16.15 5.21 -18.65
CA LYS A 447 17.06 6.22 -19.23
C LYS A 447 17.77 7.08 -18.19
N ILE A 448 17.21 7.23 -17.00
CA ILE A 448 17.77 8.04 -15.92
C ILE A 448 18.31 7.19 -14.76
N GLN A 449 18.70 5.95 -15.03
CA GLN A 449 19.16 4.97 -14.04
C GLN A 449 20.24 5.51 -13.07
N GLU A 450 21.21 6.28 -13.55
CA GLU A 450 22.27 6.86 -12.71
C GLU A 450 21.71 7.85 -11.68
N LYS A 451 20.72 8.65 -12.10
CA LYS A 451 20.03 9.59 -11.20
C LYS A 451 19.18 8.83 -10.19
N LEU A 452 18.45 7.82 -10.63
CA LEU A 452 17.63 6.98 -9.73
C LEU A 452 18.51 6.26 -8.70
N LEU A 453 19.65 5.70 -9.13
CA LEU A 453 20.61 5.09 -8.22
C LEU A 453 21.10 6.10 -7.17
N THR A 454 21.43 7.32 -7.58
CA THR A 454 21.83 8.39 -6.66
C THR A 454 20.73 8.70 -5.65
N VAL A 455 19.49 8.89 -6.10
CA VAL A 455 18.33 9.17 -5.23
C VAL A 455 18.12 8.06 -4.20
N PHE A 456 18.15 6.79 -4.63
CA PHE A 456 17.94 5.68 -3.70
C PHE A 456 19.10 5.55 -2.70
N VAL A 457 20.35 5.69 -3.16
CA VAL A 457 21.53 5.57 -2.28
C VAL A 457 21.54 6.68 -1.23
N GLU A 458 21.22 7.92 -1.60
CA GLU A 458 21.09 9.01 -0.63
C GLU A 458 20.00 8.72 0.41
N ASN A 459 18.90 8.07 0.00
CA ASN A 459 17.83 7.66 0.90
C ASN A 459 18.14 6.41 1.74
N LEU A 460 19.23 5.66 1.47
CA LEU A 460 19.70 4.59 2.36
C LEU A 460 20.24 5.14 3.69
N GLU A 461 20.81 6.35 3.69
CA GLU A 461 21.32 6.99 4.91
C GLU A 461 20.22 7.56 5.79
N HIS A 462 18.96 7.52 5.35
CA HIS A 462 17.84 8.01 6.12
C HIS A 462 17.64 7.19 7.42
N THR A 463 17.20 7.87 8.48
CA THR A 463 16.97 7.27 9.81
C THR A 463 15.67 6.47 9.86
N ASP A 464 14.64 6.92 9.14
CA ASP A 464 13.33 6.26 9.09
C ASP A 464 13.34 4.99 8.25
N SER A 465 12.80 3.90 8.81
CA SER A 465 12.76 2.57 8.19
C SER A 465 11.88 2.48 6.96
N PHE A 466 10.77 3.20 6.88
CA PHE A 466 9.95 3.17 5.68
C PHE A 466 10.67 3.79 4.48
N VAL A 467 11.53 4.78 4.73
CA VAL A 467 12.35 5.42 3.68
C VAL A 467 13.50 4.50 3.27
N TYR A 468 14.36 4.08 4.21
CA TYR A 468 15.53 3.30 3.84
C TYR A 468 15.17 1.90 3.34
N LEU A 469 14.10 1.25 3.82
CA LEU A 469 13.62 -0.03 3.27
C LEU A 469 13.09 0.15 1.84
N SER A 470 12.39 1.25 1.56
CA SER A 470 11.93 1.56 0.19
C SER A 470 13.12 1.84 -0.74
N ALA A 471 14.17 2.46 -0.22
CA ALA A 471 15.41 2.66 -0.94
C ALA A 471 16.16 1.34 -1.20
N ILE A 472 16.29 0.46 -0.19
CA ILE A 472 16.90 -0.86 -0.35
C ILE A 472 16.23 -1.62 -1.49
N GLN A 473 14.89 -1.61 -1.54
CA GLN A 473 14.15 -2.27 -2.60
C GLN A 473 14.39 -1.64 -3.98
N GLY A 474 14.40 -0.30 -4.07
CA GLY A 474 14.69 0.40 -5.32
C GLY A 474 16.08 0.09 -5.88
N VAL A 475 17.10 0.05 -5.00
CA VAL A 475 18.46 -0.32 -5.42
C VAL A 475 18.55 -1.79 -5.82
N ALA A 476 17.87 -2.71 -5.12
CA ALA A 476 17.85 -4.12 -5.49
C ALA A 476 17.26 -4.33 -6.90
N LEU A 477 16.16 -3.65 -7.22
CA LEU A 477 15.54 -3.68 -8.56
C LEU A 477 16.44 -3.07 -9.64
N LEU A 478 17.12 -1.96 -9.34
CA LEU A 478 18.13 -1.39 -10.26
C LEU A 478 19.31 -2.34 -10.47
N SER A 479 19.71 -3.08 -9.43
CA SER A 479 20.83 -4.02 -9.50
C SER A 479 20.49 -5.25 -10.34
N ASP A 480 19.22 -5.69 -10.34
CA ASP A 480 18.71 -6.70 -11.28
C ASP A 480 18.71 -6.19 -12.73
N ALA A 481 18.34 -4.91 -12.92
CA ALA A 481 18.31 -4.31 -14.26
C ALA A 481 19.70 -3.99 -14.84
N PHE A 482 20.63 -3.48 -14.02
CA PHE A 482 21.94 -2.97 -14.43
C PHE A 482 23.08 -3.41 -13.47
N PRO A 483 23.34 -4.73 -13.33
CA PRO A 483 24.30 -5.24 -12.36
C PRO A 483 25.73 -4.76 -12.57
N GLN A 484 26.13 -4.55 -13.83
CA GLN A 484 27.50 -4.15 -14.16
C GLN A 484 27.83 -2.73 -13.68
N GLU A 485 26.84 -1.86 -13.57
CA GLU A 485 27.00 -0.46 -13.16
C GLU A 485 26.76 -0.29 -11.65
N VAL A 486 25.73 -0.95 -11.13
CA VAL A 486 25.28 -0.76 -9.75
C VAL A 486 26.15 -1.54 -8.76
N LEU A 487 26.52 -2.80 -9.07
CA LEU A 487 27.25 -3.65 -8.13
C LEU A 487 28.63 -3.09 -7.74
N PRO A 488 29.47 -2.56 -8.68
CA PRO A 488 30.73 -1.93 -8.30
C PRO A 488 30.55 -0.74 -7.35
N PHE A 489 29.48 0.04 -7.54
CA PHE A 489 29.15 1.18 -6.68
C PHE A 489 28.77 0.70 -5.27
N LEU A 490 27.93 -0.33 -5.15
CA LEU A 490 27.54 -0.91 -3.86
C LEU A 490 28.71 -1.53 -3.10
N LEU A 491 29.57 -2.26 -3.81
CA LEU A 491 30.77 -2.85 -3.22
C LEU A 491 31.75 -1.79 -2.70
N ALA A 492 31.89 -0.67 -3.42
CA ALA A 492 32.68 0.47 -2.96
C ALA A 492 32.08 1.04 -1.67
N GLN A 493 30.78 1.34 -1.66
CA GLN A 493 30.07 1.88 -0.50
C GLN A 493 30.16 0.96 0.73
N TYR A 494 29.96 -0.34 0.54
CA TYR A 494 30.07 -1.34 1.60
C TYR A 494 31.47 -1.35 2.25
N GLY A 495 32.52 -1.17 1.46
CA GLY A 495 33.90 -1.15 1.93
C GLY A 495 34.42 0.18 2.45
N SER A 496 33.76 1.31 2.11
CA SER A 496 34.25 2.67 2.41
C SER A 496 33.35 3.51 3.32
N ALA A 497 32.07 3.15 3.49
CA ALA A 497 31.16 3.91 4.35
C ALA A 497 31.64 3.91 5.80
N GLN A 498 31.55 5.07 6.46
CA GLN A 498 32.11 5.25 7.80
C GLN A 498 31.24 4.60 8.89
N MET A 499 29.92 4.64 8.71
CA MET A 499 28.97 4.14 9.70
C MET A 499 28.69 2.65 9.49
N ALA A 500 28.70 1.86 10.56
CA ALA A 500 28.33 0.44 10.52
C ALA A 500 26.90 0.25 10.01
N GLU A 501 25.96 1.10 10.45
CA GLU A 501 24.56 1.06 10.02
C GLU A 501 24.40 1.21 8.50
N THR A 502 25.06 2.19 7.87
CA THR A 502 25.02 2.36 6.41
C THR A 502 25.61 1.13 5.70
N ARG A 503 26.70 0.57 6.22
CA ARG A 503 27.30 -0.65 5.68
C ARG A 503 26.37 -1.87 5.81
N MET A 504 25.60 -1.96 6.90
CA MET A 504 24.58 -3.00 7.05
C MET A 504 23.44 -2.82 6.03
N LYS A 505 22.93 -1.60 5.85
CA LYS A 505 21.88 -1.31 4.85
C LYS A 505 22.36 -1.63 3.43
N VAL A 506 23.59 -1.25 3.06
CA VAL A 506 24.20 -1.62 1.78
C VAL A 506 24.46 -3.13 1.69
N GLY A 507 24.82 -3.77 2.81
CA GLY A 507 24.95 -5.21 2.93
C GLY A 507 23.65 -5.94 2.59
N GLU A 508 22.52 -5.45 3.06
CA GLU A 508 21.20 -5.99 2.74
C GLU A 508 20.86 -5.81 1.25
N VAL A 509 21.19 -4.66 0.66
CA VAL A 509 21.05 -4.48 -0.80
C VAL A 509 21.90 -5.50 -1.56
N LEU A 510 23.15 -5.71 -1.15
CA LEU A 510 24.04 -6.69 -1.77
C LEU A 510 23.52 -8.13 -1.62
N LEU A 511 22.92 -8.47 -0.48
CA LEU A 511 22.27 -9.76 -0.25
C LEU A 511 21.13 -9.98 -1.25
N ARG A 512 20.19 -9.03 -1.33
CA ARG A 512 19.05 -9.08 -2.26
C ARG A 512 19.49 -9.10 -3.71
N THR A 513 20.50 -8.33 -4.05
CA THR A 513 21.11 -8.34 -5.39
C THR A 513 21.72 -9.70 -5.72
N THR A 514 22.42 -10.30 -4.76
CA THR A 514 23.02 -11.64 -4.92
C THR A 514 21.94 -12.68 -5.20
N ARG A 515 20.82 -12.64 -4.47
CA ARG A 515 19.65 -13.50 -4.71
C ARG A 515 19.04 -13.28 -6.10
N ALA A 516 18.81 -12.03 -6.47
CA ALA A 516 18.19 -11.68 -7.74
C ALA A 516 19.01 -12.13 -8.95
N LEU A 517 20.35 -12.00 -8.87
CA LEU A 517 21.25 -12.39 -9.96
C LEU A 517 21.30 -13.91 -10.19
N GLY A 518 21.06 -14.73 -9.17
CA GLY A 518 21.14 -16.19 -9.27
C GLY A 518 22.46 -16.63 -9.92
N ASP A 519 22.37 -17.45 -10.97
CA ASP A 519 23.54 -17.99 -11.69
C ASP A 519 24.46 -16.92 -12.32
N LEU A 520 23.95 -15.71 -12.59
CA LEU A 520 24.73 -14.61 -13.15
C LEU A 520 25.73 -14.02 -12.14
N VAL A 521 25.57 -14.32 -10.85
CA VAL A 521 26.46 -13.85 -9.77
C VAL A 521 27.91 -14.30 -9.96
N PHE A 522 28.14 -15.38 -10.72
CA PHE A 522 29.47 -15.93 -11.00
C PHE A 522 30.47 -14.88 -11.48
N GLN A 523 30.04 -13.95 -12.33
CA GLN A 523 30.90 -12.92 -12.92
C GLN A 523 31.45 -11.95 -11.87
N HIS A 524 30.78 -11.86 -10.71
CA HIS A 524 31.13 -10.97 -9.61
C HIS A 524 31.60 -11.72 -8.36
N ARG A 525 31.73 -13.06 -8.44
CA ARG A 525 32.08 -13.96 -7.34
C ARG A 525 33.22 -13.44 -6.50
N ASP A 526 34.38 -13.21 -7.11
CA ASP A 526 35.61 -12.88 -6.38
C ASP A 526 35.49 -11.53 -5.65
N LYS A 527 34.78 -10.57 -6.25
CA LYS A 527 34.56 -9.24 -5.66
C LYS A 527 33.60 -9.33 -4.46
N LEU A 528 32.52 -10.09 -4.57
CA LEU A 528 31.53 -10.29 -3.49
C LEU A 528 32.12 -11.06 -2.32
N ILE A 529 32.81 -12.18 -2.60
CA ILE A 529 33.50 -12.97 -1.58
C ILE A 529 34.51 -12.09 -0.84
N HIS A 530 35.35 -11.33 -1.56
CA HIS A 530 36.34 -10.47 -0.92
C HIS A 530 35.71 -9.40 -0.04
N ALA A 531 34.62 -8.77 -0.51
CA ALA A 531 33.89 -7.77 0.27
C ALA A 531 33.30 -8.36 1.55
N PHE A 532 32.59 -9.49 1.46
CA PHE A 532 31.97 -10.12 2.62
C PHE A 532 33.00 -10.66 3.61
N LEU A 533 34.07 -11.33 3.15
CA LEU A 533 35.16 -11.78 4.03
C LEU A 533 35.87 -10.62 4.72
N ARG A 534 35.96 -9.45 4.10
CA ARG A 534 36.44 -8.23 4.76
C ARG A 534 35.48 -7.78 5.86
N GLY A 535 34.17 -7.82 5.61
CA GLY A 535 33.13 -7.49 6.60
C GLY A 535 33.09 -8.43 7.81
N VAL A 536 33.46 -9.71 7.65
CA VAL A 536 33.62 -10.68 8.76
C VAL A 536 34.68 -10.22 9.79
N ARG A 537 35.56 -9.28 9.42
CA ARG A 537 36.61 -8.77 10.31
C ARG A 537 36.28 -7.40 10.91
N ASP A 538 35.04 -6.93 10.79
CA ASP A 538 34.65 -5.61 11.29
C ASP A 538 34.66 -5.53 12.83
N PRO A 539 34.98 -4.37 13.44
CA PRO A 539 34.80 -4.18 14.87
C PRO A 539 33.35 -4.38 15.33
N ASP A 540 32.36 -4.02 14.52
CA ASP A 540 30.94 -4.14 14.86
C ASP A 540 30.42 -5.58 14.66
N SER A 541 29.81 -6.17 15.70
CA SER A 541 29.35 -7.56 15.67
C SER A 541 28.15 -7.76 14.74
N SER A 542 27.22 -6.80 14.70
CA SER A 542 26.07 -6.82 13.80
C SER A 542 26.51 -6.84 12.33
N LEU A 543 27.52 -6.03 11.98
CA LEU A 543 28.09 -6.04 10.64
C LEU A 543 28.84 -7.35 10.35
N ARG A 544 29.58 -7.93 11.30
CA ARG A 544 30.21 -9.26 11.10
C ARG A 544 29.15 -10.33 10.82
N ALA A 545 28.06 -10.36 11.60
CA ALA A 545 26.96 -11.30 11.42
C ALA A 545 26.26 -11.10 10.07
N SER A 546 25.92 -9.85 9.70
CA SER A 546 25.34 -9.51 8.39
C SER A 546 26.25 -9.94 7.22
N SER A 547 27.56 -9.70 7.34
CA SER A 547 28.55 -10.12 6.33
C SER A 547 28.60 -11.63 6.15
N LEU A 548 28.46 -12.40 7.24
CA LEU A 548 28.39 -13.86 7.20
C LEU A 548 27.08 -14.32 6.55
N SER A 549 25.94 -13.71 6.85
CA SER A 549 24.68 -14.01 6.18
C SER A 549 24.77 -13.80 4.67
N ASN A 550 25.36 -12.67 4.24
CA ASN A 550 25.63 -12.37 2.82
C ASN A 550 26.54 -13.41 2.16
N LEU A 551 27.58 -13.83 2.88
CA LEU A 551 28.49 -14.86 2.42
C LEU A 551 27.78 -16.21 2.30
N GLY A 552 26.89 -16.56 3.23
CA GLY A 552 26.10 -17.79 3.21
C GLY A 552 25.17 -17.88 2.02
N GLU A 553 24.43 -16.81 1.74
CA GLU A 553 23.57 -16.70 0.56
C GLU A 553 24.37 -16.86 -0.74
N LEU A 554 25.49 -16.14 -0.85
CA LEU A 554 26.38 -16.24 -2.01
C LEU A 554 26.91 -17.68 -2.20
N CYS A 555 27.30 -18.35 -1.11
CA CYS A 555 27.80 -19.73 -1.16
C CYS A 555 26.72 -20.71 -1.60
N GLN A 556 25.48 -20.50 -1.17
CA GLN A 556 24.35 -21.33 -1.58
C GLN A 556 24.09 -21.24 -3.08
N ILE A 557 24.17 -20.03 -3.65
CA ILE A 557 23.91 -19.78 -5.07
C ILE A 557 25.05 -20.30 -5.96
N LEU A 558 26.31 -20.05 -5.58
CA LEU A 558 27.47 -20.41 -6.40
C LEU A 558 27.62 -21.94 -6.60
N GLY A 559 27.25 -22.74 -5.61
CA GLY A 559 27.35 -24.21 -5.68
C GLY A 559 28.74 -24.69 -6.15
N PHE A 560 28.82 -25.40 -7.29
CA PHE A 560 30.09 -25.88 -7.88
C PHE A 560 31.10 -24.75 -8.17
N GLN A 561 30.62 -23.54 -8.41
CA GLN A 561 31.45 -22.40 -8.77
C GLN A 561 32.27 -21.85 -7.60
N LEU A 562 32.11 -22.38 -6.37
CA LEU A 562 32.95 -22.04 -5.23
C LEU A 562 34.43 -22.40 -5.44
N GLY A 563 34.69 -23.51 -6.16
CA GLY A 563 36.01 -23.91 -6.63
C GLY A 563 37.14 -23.78 -5.60
N SER A 564 38.11 -22.92 -5.89
CA SER A 564 39.34 -22.73 -5.11
C SER A 564 39.16 -22.05 -3.75
N VAL A 565 38.02 -21.38 -3.52
CA VAL A 565 37.81 -20.58 -2.30
C VAL A 565 37.31 -21.43 -1.13
N VAL A 566 36.90 -22.68 -1.38
CA VAL A 566 36.33 -23.58 -0.37
C VAL A 566 37.20 -23.72 0.87
N GLN A 567 38.53 -23.85 0.71
CA GLN A 567 39.47 -23.99 1.82
C GLN A 567 39.57 -22.70 2.65
N GLU A 568 39.65 -21.55 1.98
CA GLU A 568 39.71 -20.23 2.63
C GLU A 568 38.41 -19.96 3.40
N LEU A 569 37.26 -20.27 2.80
CA LEU A 569 35.95 -20.15 3.41
C LEU A 569 35.84 -21.05 4.65
N ALA A 570 36.15 -22.35 4.52
CA ALA A 570 36.07 -23.28 5.64
C ALA A 570 37.00 -22.88 6.80
N SER A 571 38.22 -22.43 6.48
CA SER A 571 39.15 -21.92 7.48
C SER A 571 38.63 -20.64 8.16
N CYS A 572 38.02 -19.73 7.41
CA CYS A 572 37.43 -18.51 7.94
C CYS A 572 36.28 -18.83 8.90
N LEU A 573 35.33 -19.66 8.48
CA LEU A 573 34.19 -20.07 9.31
C LEU A 573 34.66 -20.79 10.58
N ALA A 574 35.63 -21.71 10.46
CA ALA A 574 36.19 -22.40 11.60
C ALA A 574 36.89 -21.45 12.59
N ALA A 575 37.54 -20.40 12.10
CA ALA A 575 38.13 -19.38 12.95
C ALA A 575 37.04 -18.61 13.69
N VAL A 576 36.05 -18.05 12.98
CA VAL A 576 34.94 -17.28 13.56
C VAL A 576 34.21 -18.08 14.64
N VAL A 577 33.83 -19.32 14.35
CA VAL A 577 33.12 -20.20 15.30
C VAL A 577 33.95 -20.45 16.58
N LYS A 578 35.29 -20.49 16.47
CA LYS A 578 36.16 -20.76 17.62
C LYS A 578 36.56 -19.51 18.40
N THR A 579 36.66 -18.36 17.75
CA THR A 579 37.32 -17.18 18.32
C THR A 579 36.41 -15.97 18.52
N ASP A 580 35.27 -15.87 17.84
CA ASP A 580 34.40 -14.70 18.00
C ASP A 580 33.73 -14.69 19.37
N HIS A 581 33.71 -13.52 20.01
CA HIS A 581 33.16 -13.33 21.34
C HIS A 581 31.64 -13.38 21.32
N GLU A 582 31.01 -12.89 20.24
CA GLU A 582 29.58 -12.72 20.17
C GLU A 582 28.87 -13.97 19.62
N ALA A 583 27.83 -14.41 20.34
CA ALA A 583 27.08 -15.61 19.99
C ALA A 583 26.35 -15.46 18.64
N GLU A 584 25.86 -14.25 18.31
CA GLU A 584 25.19 -13.96 17.03
C GLU A 584 26.11 -14.19 15.83
N VAL A 585 27.40 -13.85 15.95
CA VAL A 585 28.39 -14.01 14.88
C VAL A 585 28.76 -15.48 14.72
N ARG A 586 28.94 -16.21 15.83
CA ARG A 586 29.14 -17.67 15.80
C ARG A 586 27.94 -18.38 15.19
N ARG A 587 26.72 -17.97 15.54
CA ARG A 587 25.45 -18.47 14.98
C ARG A 587 25.40 -18.28 13.47
N ALA A 588 25.72 -17.08 12.99
CA ALA A 588 25.75 -16.77 11.56
C ALA A 588 26.80 -17.63 10.83
N ALA A 589 28.00 -17.80 11.39
CA ALA A 589 29.05 -18.62 10.78
C ALA A 589 28.65 -20.10 10.68
N VAL A 590 28.00 -20.67 11.70
CA VAL A 590 27.46 -22.04 11.62
C VAL A 590 26.34 -22.12 10.58
N HIS A 591 25.50 -21.09 10.49
CA HIS A 591 24.44 -21.03 9.48
C HIS A 591 25.00 -21.01 8.05
N VAL A 592 26.13 -20.34 7.79
CA VAL A 592 26.82 -20.41 6.49
C VAL A 592 27.15 -21.85 6.11
N VAL A 593 27.55 -22.69 7.06
CA VAL A 593 27.82 -24.12 6.79
C VAL A 593 26.54 -24.85 6.37
N VAL A 594 25.39 -24.54 6.98
CA VAL A 594 24.08 -25.08 6.57
C VAL A 594 23.77 -24.69 5.13
N LEU A 595 23.86 -23.39 4.80
CA LEU A 595 23.54 -22.87 3.46
C LEU A 595 24.49 -23.42 2.39
N LEU A 596 25.78 -23.57 2.73
CA LEU A 596 26.78 -24.19 1.86
C LEU A 596 26.43 -25.65 1.52
N LEU A 597 26.05 -26.45 2.53
CA LEU A 597 25.65 -27.86 2.31
C LEU A 597 24.38 -27.94 1.45
N ARG A 598 23.39 -27.09 1.71
CA ARG A 598 22.14 -27.02 0.94
C ARG A 598 22.38 -26.63 -0.52
N GLY A 599 23.18 -25.59 -0.77
CA GLY A 599 23.50 -25.14 -2.13
C GLY A 599 24.29 -26.17 -2.95
N LEU A 600 25.18 -26.91 -2.30
CA LEU A 600 25.95 -27.98 -2.95
C LEU A 600 25.12 -29.26 -3.15
N SER A 601 24.19 -29.56 -2.23
CA SER A 601 23.34 -30.75 -2.26
C SER A 601 24.18 -32.04 -2.46
N THR A 602 23.78 -32.93 -3.36
CA THR A 602 24.48 -34.18 -3.69
C THR A 602 25.94 -33.99 -4.11
N ARG A 603 26.32 -32.78 -4.54
CA ARG A 603 27.67 -32.43 -4.98
C ARG A 603 28.59 -32.01 -3.84
N ALA A 604 28.09 -31.90 -2.61
CA ALA A 604 28.89 -31.46 -1.47
C ALA A 604 30.10 -32.37 -1.21
N VAL A 605 29.97 -33.69 -1.44
CA VAL A 605 31.06 -34.65 -1.25
C VAL A 605 32.23 -34.42 -2.21
N GLU A 606 31.93 -33.99 -3.44
CA GLU A 606 32.94 -33.71 -4.46
C GLU A 606 33.63 -32.37 -4.22
N VAL A 607 32.85 -31.32 -3.96
CA VAL A 607 33.37 -29.95 -3.82
C VAL A 607 34.07 -29.72 -2.48
N LEU A 608 33.54 -30.29 -1.39
CA LEU A 608 34.09 -30.12 -0.04
C LEU A 608 35.07 -31.23 0.34
N ARG A 609 35.50 -32.08 -0.59
CA ARG A 609 36.29 -33.30 -0.32
C ARG A 609 37.42 -33.10 0.70
N ASP A 610 38.16 -32.00 0.57
CA ASP A 610 39.34 -31.72 1.40
C ASP A 610 39.01 -31.12 2.77
N VAL A 611 37.82 -30.51 2.93
CA VAL A 611 37.42 -29.78 4.15
C VAL A 611 36.25 -30.42 4.90
N LEU A 612 35.55 -31.37 4.29
CA LEU A 612 34.31 -31.95 4.80
C LEU A 612 34.49 -32.58 6.19
N LEU A 613 35.60 -33.28 6.39
CA LEU A 613 35.94 -33.90 7.67
C LEU A 613 36.15 -32.85 8.78
N ASP A 614 36.77 -31.73 8.44
CA ASP A 614 37.06 -30.67 9.41
C ASP A 614 35.79 -29.88 9.74
N LEU A 615 34.91 -29.63 8.76
CA LEU A 615 33.58 -29.07 8.99
C LEU A 615 32.73 -29.99 9.87
N TYR A 616 32.73 -31.30 9.62
CA TYR A 616 32.01 -32.26 10.47
C TYR A 616 32.51 -32.24 11.93
N ARG A 617 33.83 -32.22 12.13
CA ARG A 617 34.42 -32.13 13.47
C ARG A 617 34.08 -30.80 14.15
N LEU A 618 34.09 -29.70 13.39
CA LEU A 618 33.68 -28.39 13.87
C LEU A 618 32.22 -28.42 14.36
N LEU A 619 31.28 -28.90 13.54
CA LEU A 619 29.86 -28.99 13.91
C LEU A 619 29.64 -29.87 15.14
N LYS A 620 30.30 -31.03 15.23
CA LYS A 620 30.26 -31.89 16.43
C LYS A 620 30.81 -31.19 17.67
N SER A 621 31.82 -30.33 17.52
CA SER A 621 32.36 -29.56 18.64
C SER A 621 31.38 -28.47 19.08
N VAL A 622 30.73 -27.77 18.16
CA VAL A 622 29.70 -26.76 18.46
C VAL A 622 28.55 -27.38 19.25
N VAL A 623 28.01 -28.52 18.81
CA VAL A 623 26.93 -29.22 19.53
C VAL A 623 27.29 -29.60 20.96
N ARG A 624 28.58 -29.80 21.27
CA ARG A 624 29.05 -30.22 22.61
C ARG A 624 29.45 -29.05 23.51
N CYS A 625 29.95 -27.97 22.92
CA CYS A 625 30.65 -26.92 23.66
C CYS A 625 29.92 -25.58 23.66
N GLU A 626 29.03 -25.32 22.69
CA GLU A 626 28.35 -24.04 22.55
C GLU A 626 27.21 -23.90 23.56
N GLN A 627 27.03 -22.68 24.09
CA GLN A 627 25.98 -22.38 25.07
C GLN A 627 24.68 -21.87 24.41
N ASP A 628 24.79 -21.24 23.25
CA ASP A 628 23.64 -20.69 22.53
C ASP A 628 22.82 -21.81 21.86
N ALA A 629 21.58 -21.97 22.30
CA ALA A 629 20.69 -23.03 21.81
C ALA A 629 20.42 -22.95 20.31
N VAL A 630 20.33 -21.73 19.75
CA VAL A 630 20.09 -21.53 18.32
C VAL A 630 21.31 -21.95 17.49
N THR A 631 22.52 -21.63 17.95
CA THR A 631 23.76 -22.09 17.30
C THR A 631 23.89 -23.61 17.34
N VAL A 632 23.51 -24.24 18.47
CA VAL A 632 23.45 -25.71 18.58
C VAL A 632 22.43 -26.29 17.59
N LEU A 633 21.24 -25.68 17.46
CA LEU A 633 20.22 -26.08 16.49
C LEU A 633 20.74 -25.98 15.05
N HIS A 634 21.36 -24.86 14.67
CA HIS A 634 21.98 -24.72 13.34
C HIS A 634 23.05 -25.79 13.08
N ALA A 635 23.86 -26.14 14.08
CA ALA A 635 24.85 -27.19 13.95
C ALA A 635 24.22 -28.59 13.80
N GLN A 636 23.09 -28.86 14.46
CA GLN A 636 22.32 -30.08 14.28
C GLN A 636 21.72 -30.17 12.88
N LEU A 637 21.10 -29.10 12.40
CA LEU A 637 20.57 -29.01 11.03
C LEU A 637 21.68 -29.28 9.99
N ALA A 638 22.85 -28.67 10.14
CA ALA A 638 23.98 -28.94 9.24
C ALA A 638 24.42 -30.41 9.25
N LEU A 639 24.39 -31.08 10.42
CA LEU A 639 24.73 -32.49 10.54
C LEU A 639 23.66 -33.41 9.91
N GLU A 640 22.39 -33.04 10.00
CA GLU A 640 21.28 -33.76 9.36
C GLU A 640 21.37 -33.65 7.83
N GLU A 641 21.57 -32.44 7.30
CA GLU A 641 21.78 -32.20 5.86
C GLU A 641 22.97 -33.03 5.34
N LEU A 642 24.06 -33.10 6.11
CA LEU A 642 25.21 -33.91 5.75
C LEU A 642 24.92 -35.41 5.80
N ASP A 643 24.16 -35.90 6.78
CA ASP A 643 23.75 -37.31 6.87
C ASP A 643 22.89 -37.69 5.64
N ASP A 644 21.94 -36.85 5.26
CA ASP A 644 21.09 -37.07 4.09
C ASP A 644 21.90 -37.12 2.78
N ILE A 645 22.82 -36.17 2.58
CA ILE A 645 23.72 -36.15 1.41
C ILE A 645 24.58 -37.42 1.37
N LEU A 646 25.17 -37.82 2.50
CA LEU A 646 26.03 -39.00 2.57
C LEU A 646 25.24 -40.31 2.37
N ARG A 647 24.03 -40.42 2.92
CA ARG A 647 23.16 -41.59 2.71
C ARG A 647 22.78 -41.76 1.25
N GLN A 648 22.43 -40.68 0.57
CA GLN A 648 22.13 -40.74 -0.87
C GLN A 648 23.35 -41.13 -1.70
N PHE A 649 24.54 -40.66 -1.31
CA PHE A 649 25.79 -41.01 -1.98
C PHE A 649 26.19 -42.47 -1.75
N LEU A 650 26.07 -42.98 -0.51
CA LEU A 650 26.45 -44.35 -0.14
C LEU A 650 25.40 -45.39 -0.56
N PHE A 651 24.11 -45.01 -0.58
CA PHE A 651 22.98 -45.88 -0.89
C PHE A 651 22.07 -45.26 -1.96
N PRO A 652 22.53 -45.13 -3.22
CA PRO A 652 21.73 -44.51 -4.28
C PRO A 652 20.45 -45.34 -4.56
N PRO A 653 19.30 -44.69 -4.78
CA PRO A 653 18.05 -45.39 -5.07
C PRO A 653 18.18 -46.17 -6.39
N GLN A 654 17.86 -47.47 -6.36
CA GLN A 654 17.89 -48.30 -7.56
C GLN A 654 16.78 -47.87 -8.53
N THR A 655 17.15 -47.22 -9.63
CA THR A 655 16.21 -46.91 -10.70
C THR A 655 16.07 -48.12 -11.62
N LEU A 656 14.88 -48.73 -11.67
CA LEU A 656 14.56 -49.79 -12.63
C LEU A 656 14.42 -49.20 -14.04
N GLN A 657 15.54 -48.88 -14.69
CA GLN A 657 15.55 -48.48 -16.09
C GLN A 657 15.47 -49.73 -16.98
N LYS A 658 14.38 -49.88 -17.75
CA LYS A 658 14.29 -50.90 -18.81
C LYS A 658 15.27 -50.54 -19.92
N LYS A 659 16.43 -51.19 -19.92
CA LYS A 659 17.39 -51.12 -21.02
C LYS A 659 16.83 -51.97 -22.17
N ILE A 660 16.23 -51.32 -23.17
CA ILE A 660 15.83 -52.00 -24.42
C ILE A 660 17.07 -52.08 -25.29
N GLU A 661 17.75 -53.24 -25.25
CA GLU A 661 18.79 -53.57 -26.21
C GLU A 661 18.11 -54.15 -27.46
N VAL A 662 18.14 -53.42 -28.56
CA VAL A 662 17.77 -53.96 -29.88
C VAL A 662 18.99 -54.75 -30.37
N LEU A 663 18.89 -56.08 -30.25
CA LEU A 663 19.90 -57.00 -30.80
C LEU A 663 19.81 -57.00 -32.35
N PRO A 664 20.96 -57.14 -33.04
CA PRO A 664 21.07 -56.99 -34.50
C PRO A 664 20.34 -58.05 -35.32
#